data_AF-A0A3B3DA68-F1
#
_entry.id   AF-A0A3B3DA68-F1
#
_cell.length_a   1.000
_cell.length_b   1.000
_cell.length_c   1.000
_cell.angle_alpha   90.00
_cell.angle_beta   90.00
_cell.angle_gamma   90.00
#
_symmetry.space_group_name_H-M   'P 1'
#
loop_
_entity.id
_entity.type
_entity.pdbx_description
1 polymer ?
#
loop_
_entity_poly.entity_id
_entity_poly.type
_entity_poly.pdbx_seq_one_letter_code
_entity_poly.pdbx_strand_id
1 'polypeptide(L)'
;MLKSKTFVRKTRAGGVLKVVREHYLRDDIWCGSEACSECKQESTVLQEDAIIESSLCPYPHYLVPDTNVVLHQIDVLEDPVIRNVIILQTVLQEVRHRSAPVYKRLKDMIQAKEKYFYTFTNEHHRETYIEREQGESANDRNDRAIRVAVKWYSQHLKTESNTDGLKVVLLTNDQGNKEKAEENGLVVYKFDEYVKNLTANPELVDRLALSNDEKAEITSSKVLFPEHLPLSKIQSGIKSGTFLQGTFRASRDNYLEATVFVQGEGEDTTEVLIQGLQNLNRAVHQDVVAVQLLPRSEWVSPSAVVLQDDGAAKDDDVDDEEEKAVISEAARKPTGKVVGVIKRNWRPFCGMLNLSQIKESTRHLFTPADRRIPRIRIETRQASTLAGQRIMVAIDGWPKNSRYPNGHFVRSLGSAGEKGTEEEVLLLEHDVPHQAFSQNVLSFLPKMPWGITPEDMVKRRDLRHLTVCSVDPPGCTDIDDALHCRELENGNLEVGVHIADVSHFIRPGNALDKEAANRGTTVYLCGKRIDMVPELLSSNLCSLRSNVERLAFSCIWEMNHKAEILKTHFTKSVINSKASLTYAEAQMRIDDTSKKDDITESLRGLNKLAKILKRKRIEKGALTLSSLEVRFHIDSETHDPIDLQTKELMETNSMVEEFMLLANVSVAQKIYDEFPDCALLRKHPAPPPSNYDILLKAAKSKNVEIHIDSAKALADSLDVAKVDGFSYFNTLLRILATRCMMQAVYFCSGMDSDFHHYGLASPIYTHFTSPIRRYADIIVHRLLAVSIGADITYPDLMDKHKQSALCNNLNYRHKMSQYAQRASVAFHTQLFFKNRGILNEEGFVLFVRKNAIIVLIPKFGLEGTVFFDSKDKAAPSLVFDEQIPGVSVAAPDAEPQAKKTKLK
;
A
#
# COMPACT_ATOMS: atom_id res chain seq x y z
N MET A 1 -28.38 -20.59 -31.89
CA MET A 1 -29.78 -20.12 -31.75
C MET A 1 -29.80 -18.71 -31.16
N LEU A 2 -30.64 -17.79 -31.64
CA LEU A 2 -30.73 -16.42 -31.13
C LEU A 2 -31.94 -16.27 -30.20
N LYS A 3 -31.73 -15.68 -29.02
CA LYS A 3 -32.79 -15.28 -28.08
C LYS A 3 -32.67 -13.80 -27.69
N SER A 4 -33.68 -13.27 -27.01
CA SER A 4 -33.72 -11.87 -26.54
C SER A 4 -33.77 -11.82 -25.01
N LYS A 5 -32.86 -11.07 -24.39
CA LYS A 5 -32.83 -10.81 -22.95
C LYS A 5 -33.33 -9.39 -22.68
N THR A 6 -34.49 -9.29 -22.02
CA THR A 6 -35.11 -8.01 -21.66
C THR A 6 -34.99 -7.76 -20.16
N PHE A 7 -34.52 -6.58 -19.76
CA PHE A 7 -34.49 -6.17 -18.35
C PHE A 7 -34.72 -4.67 -18.20
N VAL A 8 -35.14 -4.26 -17.01
CA VAL A 8 -35.41 -2.86 -16.70
C VAL A 8 -34.31 -2.32 -15.79
N ARG A 9 -33.72 -1.18 -16.15
CA ARG A 9 -32.68 -0.51 -15.38
C ARG A 9 -33.11 0.90 -15.01
N LYS A 10 -32.90 1.29 -13.76
CA LYS A 10 -33.04 2.68 -13.32
C LYS A 10 -31.80 3.48 -13.73
N THR A 11 -31.97 4.63 -14.37
CA THR A 11 -30.89 5.53 -14.76
C THR A 11 -30.40 6.31 -13.54
N ARG A 12 -29.21 6.92 -13.64
CA ARG A 12 -28.66 7.77 -12.55
C ARG A 12 -29.57 8.97 -12.21
N ALA A 13 -30.35 9.43 -13.19
CA ALA A 13 -31.37 10.48 -13.04
C ALA A 13 -32.72 9.97 -12.48
N GLY A 14 -32.83 8.68 -12.15
CA GLY A 14 -34.03 8.10 -11.56
C GLY A 14 -35.09 7.63 -12.58
N GLY A 15 -34.87 7.85 -13.88
CA GLY A 15 -35.74 7.34 -14.94
C GLY A 15 -35.66 5.82 -15.09
N VAL A 16 -36.70 5.19 -15.64
CA VAL A 16 -36.78 3.75 -15.84
C VAL A 16 -36.58 3.45 -17.32
N LEU A 17 -35.56 2.67 -17.67
CA LEU A 17 -35.23 2.34 -19.06
C LEU A 17 -35.31 0.83 -19.29
N LYS A 18 -36.08 0.43 -20.30
CA LYS A 18 -36.17 -0.96 -20.76
C LYS A 18 -34.98 -1.22 -21.70
N VAL A 19 -34.16 -2.20 -21.37
CA VAL A 19 -33.03 -2.66 -22.18
C VAL A 19 -33.40 -4.00 -22.80
N VAL A 20 -33.25 -4.12 -24.12
CA VAL A 20 -33.39 -5.37 -24.87
C VAL A 20 -32.03 -5.68 -25.50
N ARG A 21 -31.50 -6.88 -25.24
CA ARG A 21 -30.23 -7.35 -25.82
C ARG A 21 -30.44 -8.68 -26.53
N GLU A 22 -29.80 -8.82 -27.68
CA GLU A 22 -29.61 -10.12 -28.30
C GLU A 22 -28.76 -11.03 -27.40
N HIS A 23 -29.07 -12.32 -27.42
CA HIS A 23 -28.40 -13.35 -26.63
C HIS A 23 -28.22 -14.61 -27.47
N TYR A 24 -26.99 -14.85 -27.91
CA TYR A 24 -26.64 -16.00 -28.75
C TYR A 24 -26.40 -17.25 -27.91
N LEU A 25 -27.01 -18.34 -28.33
CA LEU A 25 -26.80 -19.69 -27.82
C LEU A 25 -25.98 -20.50 -28.83
N ARG A 26 -24.95 -21.15 -28.31
CA ARG A 26 -23.86 -21.83 -29.00
C ARG A 26 -23.82 -23.30 -28.62
N ASP A 27 -23.36 -24.11 -29.57
CA ASP A 27 -23.16 -25.56 -29.41
C ASP A 27 -21.67 -25.93 -29.33
N ASP A 28 -20.78 -24.97 -29.58
CA ASP A 28 -19.33 -25.12 -29.59
C ASP A 28 -18.68 -24.68 -28.26
N ILE A 29 -19.41 -24.82 -27.16
CA ILE A 29 -18.89 -24.56 -25.81
C ILE A 29 -18.53 -25.91 -25.18
N TRP A 30 -17.23 -26.16 -25.13
CA TRP A 30 -16.56 -27.30 -24.53
C TRP A 30 -16.69 -27.35 -23.00
N CYS A 31 -16.67 -28.58 -22.45
CA CYS A 31 -16.77 -28.83 -21.02
C CYS A 31 -15.44 -28.62 -20.24
N GLY A 32 -14.30 -28.57 -20.94
CA GLY A 32 -12.97 -28.33 -20.37
C GLY A 32 -12.35 -29.52 -19.63
N SER A 33 -13.04 -30.67 -19.61
CA SER A 33 -12.60 -31.91 -18.97
C SER A 33 -11.76 -32.77 -19.91
N GLU A 34 -10.66 -33.31 -19.37
CA GLU A 34 -9.83 -34.34 -20.00
C GLU A 34 -10.57 -35.67 -20.19
N ALA A 35 -11.56 -35.94 -19.34
CA ALA A 35 -12.36 -37.16 -19.38
C ALA A 35 -13.42 -37.18 -20.51
N CYS A 36 -13.55 -36.09 -21.28
CA CYS A 36 -14.56 -35.95 -22.32
C CYS A 36 -13.96 -36.20 -23.72
N SER A 37 -14.56 -37.13 -24.49
CA SER A 37 -14.14 -37.40 -25.87
C SER A 37 -15.00 -36.71 -26.94
N GLU A 38 -16.22 -36.28 -26.60
CA GLU A 38 -17.13 -35.59 -27.53
C GLU A 38 -16.74 -34.13 -27.83
N CYS A 39 -16.28 -33.41 -26.81
CA CYS A 39 -15.85 -32.03 -26.96
C CYS A 39 -14.51 -32.00 -27.72
N LYS A 40 -14.50 -31.54 -28.97
CA LYS A 40 -13.26 -31.34 -29.75
C LYS A 40 -12.38 -30.24 -29.15
N GLN A 41 -11.59 -30.50 -28.12
CA GLN A 41 -10.79 -29.50 -27.38
C GLN A 41 -9.35 -29.35 -27.90
N GLU A 42 -8.87 -28.11 -28.00
CA GLU A 42 -7.44 -27.82 -28.27
C GLU A 42 -6.56 -27.90 -27.00
N SER A 43 -7.16 -27.70 -25.82
CA SER A 43 -6.48 -27.81 -24.52
C SER A 43 -7.49 -28.13 -23.41
N THR A 44 -7.21 -29.17 -22.62
CA THR A 44 -7.99 -29.56 -21.44
C THR A 44 -7.48 -28.82 -20.20
N VAL A 45 -8.36 -28.48 -19.26
CA VAL A 45 -8.00 -27.80 -18.00
C VAL A 45 -8.32 -28.66 -16.78
N LEU A 46 -9.48 -29.32 -16.77
CA LEU A 46 -9.88 -30.19 -15.64
C LEU A 46 -9.34 -31.59 -15.87
N GLN A 47 -8.73 -32.17 -14.83
CA GLN A 47 -8.08 -33.47 -14.90
C GLN A 47 -9.10 -34.62 -14.80
N GLU A 48 -8.82 -35.77 -15.41
CA GLU A 48 -9.64 -36.98 -15.26
C GLU A 48 -9.57 -37.54 -13.83
N ASP A 49 -8.36 -37.64 -13.26
CA ASP A 49 -8.10 -38.12 -11.90
C ASP A 49 -8.24 -37.02 -10.83
N ALA A 50 -9.37 -36.31 -10.83
CA ALA A 50 -9.65 -35.21 -9.90
C ALA A 50 -10.01 -35.71 -8.48
N ILE A 51 -9.02 -36.24 -7.74
CA ILE A 51 -9.23 -36.70 -6.37
C ILE A 51 -8.86 -35.59 -5.39
N ILE A 52 -9.82 -35.23 -4.53
CA ILE A 52 -9.63 -34.42 -3.34
C ILE A 52 -9.96 -35.33 -2.15
N GLU A 53 -8.98 -35.66 -1.31
CA GLU A 53 -9.19 -36.64 -0.23
C GLU A 53 -10.24 -36.12 0.77
N SER A 54 -11.40 -36.77 0.78
CA SER A 54 -12.53 -36.45 1.64
C SER A 54 -13.25 -37.72 2.08
N SER A 55 -13.70 -37.75 3.34
CA SER A 55 -14.56 -38.82 3.85
C SER A 55 -15.96 -38.81 3.24
N LEU A 56 -16.45 -37.64 2.78
CA LEU A 56 -17.75 -37.51 2.11
C LEU A 56 -17.70 -37.96 0.65
N CYS A 57 -16.60 -37.63 -0.05
CA CYS A 57 -16.43 -37.89 -1.47
C CYS A 57 -15.15 -38.72 -1.70
N PRO A 58 -15.19 -40.05 -1.50
CA PRO A 58 -14.03 -40.93 -1.70
C PRO A 58 -13.72 -41.21 -3.19
N TYR A 59 -14.46 -40.60 -4.11
CA TYR A 59 -14.39 -40.79 -5.55
C TYR A 59 -13.86 -39.53 -6.24
N PRO A 60 -13.28 -39.62 -7.46
CA PRO A 60 -12.90 -38.45 -8.24
C PRO A 60 -14.10 -37.53 -8.46
N HIS A 61 -13.93 -36.22 -8.30
CA HIS A 61 -15.03 -35.28 -8.48
C HIS A 61 -14.60 -33.86 -8.88
N TYR A 62 -15.49 -33.17 -9.59
CA TYR A 62 -15.39 -31.74 -9.87
C TYR A 62 -16.26 -30.93 -8.93
N LEU A 63 -15.74 -29.79 -8.48
CA LEU A 63 -16.46 -28.86 -7.60
C LEU A 63 -17.10 -27.73 -8.41
N VAL A 64 -18.37 -27.45 -8.14
CA VAL A 64 -19.10 -26.31 -8.69
C VAL A 64 -19.59 -25.44 -7.53
N PRO A 65 -18.90 -24.34 -7.19
CA PRO A 65 -19.32 -23.46 -6.11
C PRO A 65 -20.42 -22.48 -6.55
N ASP A 66 -21.37 -22.24 -5.65
CA ASP A 66 -22.33 -21.13 -5.72
C ASP A 66 -21.64 -19.77 -5.53
N THR A 67 -22.29 -18.69 -5.98
CA THR A 67 -21.95 -17.30 -5.73
C THR A 67 -21.66 -17.00 -4.26
N ASN A 68 -22.48 -17.44 -3.29
CA ASN A 68 -22.24 -17.10 -1.88
C ASN A 68 -21.00 -17.81 -1.33
N VAL A 69 -20.72 -19.03 -1.80
CA VAL A 69 -19.49 -19.75 -1.48
C VAL A 69 -18.28 -18.97 -1.98
N VAL A 70 -18.28 -18.56 -3.26
CA VAL A 70 -17.16 -17.79 -3.83
C VAL A 70 -16.97 -16.45 -3.13
N LEU A 71 -18.04 -15.77 -2.72
CA LEU A 71 -17.95 -14.46 -2.07
C LEU A 71 -17.42 -14.53 -0.64
N HIS A 72 -17.80 -15.57 0.11
CA HIS A 72 -17.53 -15.62 1.55
C HIS A 72 -16.36 -16.55 1.89
N GLN A 73 -16.06 -17.54 1.06
CA GLN A 73 -15.09 -18.60 1.34
C GLN A 73 -13.92 -18.59 0.35
N ILE A 74 -13.61 -17.41 -0.21
CA ILE A 74 -12.55 -17.25 -1.21
C ILE A 74 -11.17 -17.65 -0.67
N ASP A 75 -10.91 -17.43 0.62
CA ASP A 75 -9.65 -17.78 1.29
C ASP A 75 -9.45 -19.30 1.38
N VAL A 76 -10.54 -20.07 1.47
CA VAL A 76 -10.51 -21.54 1.41
C VAL A 76 -10.32 -22.03 -0.03
N LEU A 77 -10.99 -21.39 -1.01
CA LEU A 77 -10.82 -21.73 -2.44
C LEU A 77 -9.40 -21.45 -2.95
N GLU A 78 -8.68 -20.52 -2.33
CA GLU A 78 -7.27 -20.24 -2.63
C GLU A 78 -6.31 -21.30 -2.10
N ASP A 79 -6.73 -22.19 -1.20
CA ASP A 79 -5.85 -23.23 -0.68
C ASP A 79 -5.42 -24.22 -1.79
N PRO A 80 -4.16 -24.70 -1.79
CA PRO A 80 -3.65 -25.63 -2.81
C PRO A 80 -4.36 -26.99 -2.86
N VAL A 81 -5.06 -27.38 -1.78
CA VAL A 81 -5.84 -28.64 -1.71
C VAL A 81 -7.07 -28.58 -2.62
N ILE A 82 -7.69 -27.40 -2.77
CA ILE A 82 -8.86 -27.22 -3.61
C ILE A 82 -8.42 -27.05 -5.08
N ARG A 83 -8.71 -28.08 -5.88
CA ARG A 83 -8.37 -28.18 -7.31
C ARG A 83 -9.58 -28.65 -8.13
N ASN A 84 -9.49 -28.58 -9.45
CA ASN A 84 -10.52 -29.09 -10.38
C ASN A 84 -11.90 -28.46 -10.15
N VAL A 85 -11.94 -27.12 -10.18
CA VAL A 85 -13.15 -26.33 -9.88
C VAL A 85 -13.73 -25.74 -11.17
N ILE A 86 -15.03 -25.93 -11.38
CA ILE A 86 -15.79 -25.35 -12.49
C ILE A 86 -16.47 -24.07 -11.99
N ILE A 87 -16.05 -22.93 -12.52
CA ILE A 87 -16.65 -21.63 -12.26
C ILE A 87 -17.63 -21.28 -13.38
N LEU A 88 -18.92 -21.25 -13.05
CA LEU A 88 -19.96 -20.89 -14.02
C LEU A 88 -19.92 -19.39 -14.35
N GLN A 89 -20.22 -19.04 -15.61
CA GLN A 89 -20.29 -17.65 -16.05
C GLN A 89 -21.33 -16.83 -15.26
N THR A 90 -22.45 -17.43 -14.87
CA THR A 90 -23.46 -16.78 -14.00
C THR A 90 -22.85 -16.36 -12.66
N VAL A 91 -22.15 -17.28 -11.98
CA VAL A 91 -21.45 -17.04 -10.71
C VAL A 91 -20.37 -15.96 -10.89
N LEU A 92 -19.54 -16.10 -11.93
CA LEU A 92 -18.47 -15.17 -12.24
C LEU A 92 -18.99 -13.73 -12.48
N GLN A 93 -20.13 -13.59 -13.17
CA GLN A 93 -20.77 -12.30 -13.40
C GLN A 93 -21.38 -11.73 -12.11
N GLU A 94 -22.00 -12.55 -11.28
CA GLU A 94 -22.60 -12.08 -10.03
C GLU A 94 -21.53 -11.62 -9.04
N VAL A 95 -20.45 -12.40 -8.89
CA VAL A 95 -19.27 -12.03 -8.10
C VAL A 95 -18.67 -10.70 -8.59
N ARG A 96 -18.56 -10.50 -9.91
CA ARG A 96 -18.09 -9.22 -10.50
C ARG A 96 -18.93 -8.03 -10.07
N HIS A 97 -20.25 -8.18 -9.99
CA HIS A 97 -21.16 -7.11 -9.59
C HIS A 97 -21.19 -6.89 -8.07
N ARG A 98 -21.04 -7.95 -7.28
CA ARG A 98 -21.09 -7.89 -5.81
C ARG A 98 -19.75 -7.50 -5.18
N SER A 99 -18.63 -8.00 -5.68
CA SER A 99 -17.29 -7.76 -5.13
C SER A 99 -16.19 -7.81 -6.21
N ALA A 100 -15.73 -6.63 -6.64
CA ALA A 100 -14.61 -6.52 -7.58
C ALA A 100 -13.28 -7.12 -7.07
N PRO A 101 -12.91 -7.02 -5.77
CA PRO A 101 -11.71 -7.67 -5.24
C PRO A 101 -11.77 -9.20 -5.33
N VAL A 102 -12.91 -9.81 -4.93
CA VAL A 102 -13.10 -11.27 -5.01
C VAL A 102 -13.08 -11.74 -6.47
N TYR A 103 -13.69 -10.97 -7.38
CA TYR A 103 -13.62 -11.24 -8.81
C TYR A 103 -12.19 -11.26 -9.36
N LYS A 104 -11.33 -10.35 -8.88
CA LYS A 104 -9.92 -10.31 -9.27
C LYS A 104 -9.19 -11.56 -8.75
N ARG A 105 -9.32 -11.88 -7.46
CA ARG A 105 -8.74 -13.10 -6.85
C ARG A 105 -9.17 -14.37 -7.59
N LEU A 106 -10.46 -14.48 -7.91
CA LEU A 106 -11.01 -15.60 -8.69
C LEU A 106 -10.40 -15.69 -10.09
N LYS A 107 -10.20 -14.56 -10.78
CA LYS A 107 -9.51 -14.54 -12.07
C LYS A 107 -8.05 -14.97 -11.97
N ASP A 108 -7.36 -14.53 -10.92
CA ASP A 108 -5.97 -14.90 -10.70
C ASP A 108 -5.86 -16.42 -10.48
N MET A 109 -6.81 -17.03 -9.74
CA MET A 109 -6.91 -18.48 -9.60
C MET A 109 -7.23 -19.21 -10.92
N ILE A 110 -8.13 -18.68 -11.75
CA ILE A 110 -8.43 -19.23 -13.08
C ILE A 110 -7.19 -19.21 -13.99
N GLN A 111 -6.29 -18.23 -13.82
CA GLN A 111 -5.04 -18.14 -14.58
C GLN A 111 -3.93 -19.04 -14.03
N ALA A 112 -4.04 -19.49 -12.79
CA ALA A 112 -3.08 -20.38 -12.15
C ALA A 112 -3.27 -21.82 -12.64
N LYS A 113 -2.39 -22.27 -13.54
CA LYS A 113 -2.46 -23.60 -14.17
C LYS A 113 -2.46 -24.76 -13.16
N GLU A 114 -1.81 -24.59 -12.02
CA GLU A 114 -1.69 -25.62 -10.98
C GLU A 114 -2.99 -25.90 -10.22
N LYS A 115 -3.98 -24.98 -10.26
CA LYS A 115 -5.27 -25.14 -9.58
C LYS A 115 -6.33 -25.84 -10.42
N TYR A 116 -6.18 -25.86 -11.74
CA TYR A 116 -7.16 -26.46 -12.67
C TYR A 116 -8.57 -25.85 -12.53
N PHE A 117 -8.68 -24.51 -12.54
CA PHE A 117 -9.96 -23.81 -12.49
C PHE A 117 -10.44 -23.51 -13.92
N TYR A 118 -11.63 -24.00 -14.28
CA TYR A 118 -12.22 -23.81 -15.60
C TYR A 118 -13.43 -22.89 -15.55
N THR A 119 -13.52 -21.94 -16.49
CA THR A 119 -14.70 -21.07 -16.61
C THR A 119 -15.65 -21.63 -17.66
N PHE A 120 -16.82 -22.12 -17.23
CA PHE A 120 -17.83 -22.64 -18.15
C PHE A 120 -18.88 -21.57 -18.50
N THR A 121 -19.04 -21.29 -19.79
CA THR A 121 -19.95 -20.27 -20.32
C THR A 121 -21.40 -20.77 -20.41
N ASN A 122 -21.98 -21.13 -19.26
CA ASN A 122 -23.31 -21.72 -19.15
C ASN A 122 -24.44 -20.83 -19.70
N GLU A 123 -24.30 -19.51 -19.69
CA GLU A 123 -25.29 -18.59 -20.26
C GLU A 123 -25.34 -18.67 -21.80
N HIS A 124 -24.25 -19.04 -22.46
CA HIS A 124 -24.22 -19.14 -23.93
C HIS A 124 -24.32 -20.57 -24.44
N HIS A 125 -24.20 -21.58 -23.57
CA HIS A 125 -24.33 -22.97 -23.97
C HIS A 125 -25.81 -23.34 -24.12
N ARG A 126 -26.17 -23.92 -25.28
CA ARG A 126 -27.57 -24.13 -25.68
C ARG A 126 -28.37 -24.95 -24.67
N GLU A 127 -27.78 -25.99 -24.10
CA GLU A 127 -28.51 -26.93 -23.22
C GLU A 127 -28.59 -26.46 -21.77
N THR A 128 -27.72 -25.53 -21.37
CA THR A 128 -27.68 -25.03 -19.98
C THR A 128 -28.32 -23.65 -19.82
N TYR A 129 -28.64 -22.99 -20.93
CA TYR A 129 -29.31 -21.69 -20.88
C TYR A 129 -30.76 -21.83 -20.42
N ILE A 130 -31.12 -21.02 -19.43
CA ILE A 130 -32.49 -20.92 -18.94
C ILE A 130 -33.03 -19.49 -19.01
N GLU A 131 -34.32 -19.39 -19.30
CA GLU A 131 -35.08 -18.15 -19.25
C GLU A 131 -35.64 -17.91 -17.84
N ARG A 132 -35.88 -16.64 -17.51
CA ARG A 132 -36.49 -16.26 -16.25
C ARG A 132 -38.00 -16.51 -16.32
N GLU A 133 -38.52 -17.25 -15.35
CA GLU A 133 -39.95 -17.54 -15.26
C GLU A 133 -40.74 -16.33 -14.75
N GLN A 134 -42.04 -16.26 -15.06
CA GLN A 134 -42.88 -15.16 -14.63
C GLN A 134 -43.08 -15.21 -13.10
N GLY A 135 -42.70 -14.14 -12.40
CA GLY A 135 -42.75 -14.07 -10.93
C GLY A 135 -41.50 -14.58 -10.21
N GLU A 136 -40.55 -15.19 -10.92
CA GLU A 136 -39.27 -15.66 -10.37
C GLU A 136 -38.33 -14.48 -10.08
N SER A 137 -37.60 -14.50 -8.96
CA SER A 137 -36.58 -13.48 -8.69
C SER A 137 -35.33 -13.67 -9.55
N ALA A 138 -34.44 -12.68 -9.61
CA ALA A 138 -33.17 -12.84 -10.32
C ALA A 138 -32.24 -13.84 -9.62
N ASN A 139 -32.30 -13.93 -8.29
CA ASN A 139 -31.52 -14.85 -7.49
C ASN A 139 -31.98 -16.29 -7.73
N ASP A 140 -33.29 -16.54 -7.64
CA ASP A 140 -33.86 -17.88 -7.88
C ASP A 140 -33.53 -18.42 -9.27
N ARG A 141 -33.55 -17.54 -10.28
CA ARG A 141 -33.15 -17.88 -11.64
C ARG A 141 -31.67 -18.23 -11.71
N ASN A 142 -30.79 -17.49 -11.03
CA ASN A 142 -29.35 -17.78 -11.02
C ASN A 142 -29.07 -19.13 -10.34
N ASP A 143 -29.70 -19.40 -9.20
CA ASP A 143 -29.58 -20.69 -8.50
C ASP A 143 -30.06 -21.84 -9.39
N ARG A 144 -31.18 -21.65 -10.10
CA ARG A 144 -31.68 -22.63 -11.07
C ARG A 144 -30.72 -22.82 -12.23
N ALA A 145 -30.08 -21.76 -12.74
CA ALA A 145 -29.09 -21.85 -13.80
C ALA A 145 -27.86 -22.65 -13.37
N ILE A 146 -27.43 -22.50 -12.12
CA ILE A 146 -26.36 -23.29 -11.51
C ILE A 146 -26.77 -24.76 -11.45
N ARG A 147 -27.94 -25.07 -10.89
CA ARG A 147 -28.46 -26.46 -10.81
C ARG A 147 -28.57 -27.12 -12.18
N VAL A 148 -29.05 -26.41 -13.20
CA VAL A 148 -29.16 -26.93 -14.58
C VAL A 148 -27.78 -27.21 -15.18
N ALA A 149 -26.81 -26.33 -14.97
CA ALA A 149 -25.44 -26.57 -15.45
C ALA A 149 -24.78 -27.77 -14.75
N VAL A 150 -24.97 -27.93 -13.43
CA VAL A 150 -24.47 -29.09 -12.68
C VAL A 150 -25.13 -30.39 -13.17
N LYS A 151 -26.44 -30.36 -13.41
CA LYS A 151 -27.18 -31.49 -13.97
C LYS A 151 -26.65 -31.89 -15.35
N TRP A 152 -26.41 -30.90 -16.21
CA TRP A 152 -25.84 -31.12 -17.54
C TRP A 152 -24.46 -31.78 -17.45
N TYR A 153 -23.54 -31.24 -16.65
CA TYR A 153 -22.22 -31.84 -16.44
C TYR A 153 -22.33 -33.28 -15.91
N SER A 154 -23.23 -33.52 -14.96
CA SER A 154 -23.45 -34.84 -14.38
C SER A 154 -23.99 -35.87 -15.38
N GLN A 155 -24.69 -35.43 -16.43
CA GLN A 155 -25.21 -36.29 -17.51
C GLN A 155 -24.16 -36.46 -18.61
N HIS A 156 -23.56 -35.35 -19.05
CA HIS A 156 -22.53 -35.32 -20.08
C HIS A 156 -21.34 -36.23 -19.72
N LEU A 157 -20.86 -36.18 -18.47
CA LEU A 157 -19.73 -36.99 -18.02
C LEU A 157 -20.08 -38.45 -17.71
N LYS A 158 -21.37 -38.81 -17.60
CA LYS A 158 -21.83 -40.21 -17.38
C LYS A 158 -22.02 -40.99 -18.67
N THR A 159 -22.21 -40.28 -19.79
CA THR A 159 -22.52 -40.90 -21.08
C THR A 159 -21.25 -41.46 -21.75
N GLU A 160 -20.08 -41.01 -21.29
CA GLU A 160 -18.76 -41.38 -21.77
C GLU A 160 -18.19 -42.57 -20.97
N SER A 161 -18.11 -43.73 -21.59
CA SER A 161 -17.94 -45.06 -20.99
C SER A 161 -16.55 -45.41 -20.39
N ASN A 162 -15.79 -44.43 -19.86
CA ASN A 162 -14.53 -44.67 -19.14
C ASN A 162 -14.46 -44.03 -17.74
N THR A 163 -15.49 -43.29 -17.32
CA THR A 163 -15.46 -42.45 -16.09
C THR A 163 -16.35 -43.01 -14.97
N ASP A 164 -16.37 -44.32 -14.75
CA ASP A 164 -17.32 -45.02 -13.85
C ASP A 164 -17.24 -44.61 -12.35
N GLY A 165 -16.45 -43.57 -12.02
CA GLY A 165 -16.36 -42.94 -10.70
C GLY A 165 -16.40 -41.41 -10.66
N LEU A 166 -16.27 -40.67 -11.77
CA LEU A 166 -16.17 -39.20 -11.75
C LEU A 166 -17.54 -38.55 -11.52
N LYS A 167 -17.67 -37.74 -10.46
CA LYS A 167 -18.94 -37.04 -10.13
C LYS A 167 -18.78 -35.53 -10.11
N VAL A 168 -19.89 -34.81 -10.14
CA VAL A 168 -19.91 -33.35 -10.02
C VAL A 168 -20.66 -32.96 -8.76
N VAL A 169 -20.02 -32.16 -7.91
CA VAL A 169 -20.49 -31.78 -6.58
C VAL A 169 -20.78 -30.28 -6.56
N LEU A 170 -22.04 -29.93 -6.26
CA LEU A 170 -22.46 -28.55 -6.03
C LEU A 170 -22.16 -28.16 -4.58
N LEU A 171 -21.47 -27.03 -4.38
CA LEU A 171 -21.25 -26.45 -3.06
C LEU A 171 -22.11 -25.19 -2.91
N THR A 172 -23.05 -25.19 -1.96
CA THR A 172 -23.95 -24.05 -1.71
C THR A 172 -24.17 -23.85 -0.21
N ASN A 173 -24.17 -22.60 0.24
CA ASN A 173 -24.57 -22.25 1.61
C ASN A 173 -26.05 -21.83 1.70
N ASP A 174 -26.73 -21.69 0.57
CA ASP A 174 -28.18 -21.46 0.54
C ASP A 174 -28.92 -22.79 0.78
N GLN A 175 -29.64 -22.87 1.90
CA GLN A 175 -30.42 -24.03 2.31
C GLN A 175 -31.52 -24.39 1.30
N GLY A 176 -32.23 -23.40 0.76
CA GLY A 176 -33.27 -23.62 -0.23
C GLY A 176 -32.70 -24.09 -1.58
N ASN A 177 -31.49 -23.66 -1.93
CA ASN A 177 -30.80 -24.18 -3.11
C ASN A 177 -30.33 -25.63 -2.91
N LYS A 178 -29.85 -25.98 -1.71
CA LYS A 178 -29.46 -27.37 -1.35
C LYS A 178 -30.64 -28.32 -1.49
N GLU A 179 -31.77 -28.02 -0.85
CA GLU A 179 -32.98 -28.86 -0.89
C GLU A 179 -33.46 -29.11 -2.34
N LYS A 180 -33.56 -28.03 -3.14
CA LYS A 180 -33.94 -28.13 -4.56
C LYS A 180 -32.91 -28.89 -5.40
N ALA A 181 -31.63 -28.87 -5.05
CA ALA A 181 -30.60 -29.62 -5.77
C ALA A 181 -30.68 -31.13 -5.45
N GLU A 182 -30.93 -31.50 -4.19
CA GLU A 182 -31.17 -32.87 -3.75
C GLU A 182 -32.42 -33.47 -4.42
N GLU A 183 -33.52 -32.71 -4.48
CA GLU A 183 -34.74 -33.09 -5.21
C GLU A 183 -34.49 -33.36 -6.70
N ASN A 184 -33.52 -32.68 -7.30
CA ASN A 184 -33.12 -32.87 -8.70
C ASN A 184 -32.13 -34.03 -8.91
N GLY A 185 -31.78 -34.77 -7.85
CA GLY A 185 -30.84 -35.88 -7.88
C GLY A 185 -29.38 -35.46 -8.07
N LEU A 186 -29.04 -34.22 -7.69
CA LEU A 186 -27.67 -33.70 -7.77
C LEU A 186 -26.92 -34.00 -6.46
N VAL A 187 -25.61 -34.22 -6.56
CA VAL A 187 -24.75 -34.30 -5.38
C VAL A 187 -24.46 -32.89 -4.90
N VAL A 188 -24.92 -32.55 -3.70
CA VAL A 188 -24.80 -31.22 -3.12
C VAL A 188 -24.44 -31.30 -1.65
N TYR A 189 -23.57 -30.40 -1.19
CA TYR A 189 -23.20 -30.27 0.21
C TYR A 189 -23.16 -28.79 0.60
N LYS A 190 -23.35 -28.49 1.90
CA LYS A 190 -22.95 -27.18 2.40
C LYS A 190 -21.43 -27.07 2.33
N PHE A 191 -20.93 -25.85 2.15
CA PHE A 191 -19.49 -25.66 2.02
C PHE A 191 -18.75 -26.04 3.30
N ASP A 192 -19.31 -25.70 4.47
CA ASP A 192 -18.74 -26.05 5.77
C ASP A 192 -18.79 -27.56 6.02
N GLU A 193 -19.88 -28.24 5.65
CA GLU A 193 -20.00 -29.71 5.69
C GLU A 193 -18.91 -30.39 4.86
N TYR A 194 -18.68 -29.90 3.63
CA TYR A 194 -17.64 -30.43 2.75
C TYR A 194 -16.24 -30.24 3.35
N VAL A 195 -15.92 -29.02 3.82
CA VAL A 195 -14.60 -28.70 4.36
C VAL A 195 -14.29 -29.45 5.66
N LYS A 196 -15.27 -29.60 6.56
CA LYS A 196 -15.11 -30.37 7.81
C LYS A 196 -14.79 -31.85 7.59
N ASN A 197 -15.05 -32.37 6.39
CA ASN A 197 -14.83 -33.77 6.00
C ASN A 197 -13.69 -33.93 4.98
N LEU A 198 -12.87 -32.90 4.75
CA LEU A 198 -11.62 -33.03 3.99
C LEU A 198 -10.57 -33.71 4.86
N THR A 199 -10.07 -34.87 4.44
CA THR A 199 -9.00 -35.59 5.14
C THR A 199 -7.62 -35.08 4.76
N ALA A 200 -7.48 -34.51 3.55
CA ALA A 200 -6.21 -33.96 3.06
C ALA A 200 -5.67 -32.81 3.92
N ASN A 201 -6.55 -32.00 4.52
CA ASN A 201 -6.14 -30.89 5.37
C ASN A 201 -7.24 -30.54 6.41
N PRO A 202 -7.23 -31.17 7.60
CA PRO A 202 -8.22 -30.92 8.64
C PRO A 202 -8.16 -29.50 9.22
N GLU A 203 -7.07 -28.77 8.99
CA GLU A 203 -6.88 -27.39 9.48
C GLU A 203 -7.66 -26.35 8.68
N LEU A 204 -8.19 -26.71 7.49
CA LEU A 204 -9.00 -25.81 6.65
C LEU A 204 -10.28 -25.33 7.32
N VAL A 205 -10.77 -26.06 8.32
CA VAL A 205 -11.98 -25.69 9.09
C VAL A 205 -11.82 -24.33 9.77
N ASP A 206 -10.61 -24.00 10.24
CA ASP A 206 -10.33 -22.73 10.90
C ASP A 206 -10.31 -21.54 9.92
N ARG A 207 -10.27 -21.81 8.60
CA ARG A 207 -10.36 -20.80 7.53
C ARG A 207 -11.78 -20.54 7.04
N LEU A 208 -12.78 -21.24 7.58
CA LEU A 208 -14.17 -21.01 7.22
C LEU A 208 -14.64 -19.65 7.76
N ALA A 209 -15.12 -18.79 6.87
CA ALA A 209 -15.82 -17.56 7.27
C ALA A 209 -17.19 -17.90 7.88
N LEU A 210 -17.62 -17.14 8.89
CA LEU A 210 -18.91 -17.38 9.56
C LEU A 210 -20.11 -17.14 8.63
N SER A 211 -21.05 -18.09 8.64
CA SER A 211 -22.28 -18.02 7.84
C SER A 211 -23.24 -16.93 8.33
N ASN A 212 -24.20 -16.51 7.49
CA ASN A 212 -25.17 -15.49 7.89
C ASN A 212 -26.16 -15.99 8.97
N ASP A 213 -26.42 -17.29 9.05
CA ASP A 213 -27.31 -17.89 10.06
C ASP A 213 -26.62 -17.94 11.44
N GLU A 214 -25.32 -18.25 11.49
CA GLU A 214 -24.53 -18.22 12.74
C GLU A 214 -24.26 -16.80 13.25
N LYS A 215 -24.33 -15.78 12.39
CA LYS A 215 -24.28 -14.37 12.81
C LYS A 215 -25.45 -13.98 13.72
N ALA A 216 -26.57 -14.72 13.67
CA ALA A 216 -27.76 -14.45 14.47
C ALA A 216 -27.75 -15.10 15.86
N GLU A 217 -27.03 -16.21 16.07
CA GLU A 217 -27.05 -16.96 17.33
C GLU A 217 -26.18 -16.35 18.45
N ILE A 218 -25.34 -15.36 18.15
CA ILE A 218 -24.54 -14.65 19.15
C ILE A 218 -25.36 -13.51 19.76
N THR A 219 -26.48 -13.81 20.40
CA THR A 219 -27.32 -12.82 21.09
C THR A 219 -26.86 -12.60 22.53
N SER A 220 -26.03 -11.57 22.77
CA SER A 220 -26.08 -10.85 24.04
C SER A 220 -27.25 -9.85 24.02
N SER A 221 -27.87 -9.62 25.16
CA SER A 221 -29.15 -8.90 25.30
C SER A 221 -29.07 -7.37 25.24
N LYS A 222 -27.87 -6.76 25.22
CA LYS A 222 -27.68 -5.29 25.18
C LYS A 222 -27.17 -4.85 23.80
N VAL A 223 -27.95 -4.02 23.10
CA VAL A 223 -27.52 -3.41 21.84
C VAL A 223 -26.48 -2.33 22.16
N LEU A 224 -25.23 -2.55 21.75
CA LEU A 224 -24.11 -1.65 22.02
C LEU A 224 -23.97 -0.54 20.97
N PHE A 225 -24.46 -0.79 19.75
CA PHE A 225 -24.25 0.11 18.63
C PHE A 225 -25.54 0.41 17.84
N PRO A 226 -25.68 1.63 17.29
CA PRO A 226 -26.82 1.98 16.46
C PRO A 226 -26.83 1.24 15.11
N GLU A 227 -28.03 1.01 14.57
CA GLU A 227 -28.18 0.41 13.24
C GLU A 227 -27.70 1.33 12.12
N HIS A 228 -27.14 0.73 11.07
CA HIS A 228 -26.72 1.47 9.89
C HIS A 228 -27.94 1.78 9.01
N LEU A 229 -28.02 3.02 8.52
CA LEU A 229 -29.07 3.39 7.57
C LEU A 229 -28.90 2.63 6.24
N PRO A 230 -30.00 2.29 5.55
CA PRO A 230 -29.92 1.69 4.23
C PRO A 230 -29.30 2.66 3.21
N LEU A 231 -28.55 2.11 2.24
CA LEU A 231 -27.81 2.88 1.22
C LEU A 231 -28.69 3.90 0.49
N SER A 232 -29.98 3.60 0.26
CA SER A 232 -30.93 4.53 -0.39
C SER A 232 -31.17 5.79 0.44
N LYS A 233 -31.33 5.66 1.76
CA LYS A 233 -31.49 6.79 2.69
C LYS A 233 -30.18 7.57 2.82
N ILE A 234 -29.04 6.89 2.87
CA ILE A 234 -27.72 7.53 2.88
C ILE A 234 -27.53 8.38 1.62
N GLN A 235 -27.78 7.81 0.44
CA GLN A 235 -27.65 8.53 -0.83
C GLN A 235 -28.61 9.72 -0.92
N SER A 236 -29.84 9.59 -0.43
CA SER A 236 -30.79 10.70 -0.36
C SER A 236 -30.29 11.80 0.58
N GLY A 237 -29.75 11.43 1.75
CA GLY A 237 -29.22 12.36 2.73
C GLY A 237 -27.93 13.07 2.27
N ILE A 238 -27.09 12.40 1.49
CA ILE A 238 -25.93 13.03 0.85
C ILE A 238 -26.40 14.06 -0.18
N LYS A 239 -27.39 13.70 -1.02
CA LYS A 239 -27.95 14.61 -2.03
C LYS A 239 -28.65 15.83 -1.41
N SER A 240 -29.29 15.67 -0.26
CA SER A 240 -29.91 16.79 0.47
C SER A 240 -28.92 17.59 1.33
N GLY A 241 -27.63 17.20 1.36
CA GLY A 241 -26.60 17.83 2.20
C GLY A 241 -26.72 17.53 3.70
N THR A 242 -27.63 16.63 4.10
CA THR A 242 -27.85 16.24 5.50
C THR A 242 -26.73 15.32 6.02
N PHE A 243 -26.14 14.52 5.14
CA PHE A 243 -25.00 13.66 5.44
C PHE A 243 -23.80 14.03 4.60
N LEU A 244 -22.61 13.93 5.21
CA LEU A 244 -21.33 14.13 4.55
C LEU A 244 -20.68 12.77 4.31
N GLN A 245 -20.13 12.56 3.12
CA GLN A 245 -19.38 11.36 2.78
C GLN A 245 -17.89 11.64 2.93
N GLY A 246 -17.15 10.73 3.57
CA GLY A 246 -15.70 10.88 3.73
C GLY A 246 -14.98 9.57 4.04
N THR A 247 -13.66 9.65 4.12
CA THR A 247 -12.81 8.51 4.51
C THR A 247 -12.54 8.54 6.01
N PHE A 248 -12.85 7.44 6.68
CA PHE A 248 -12.65 7.25 8.12
C PHE A 248 -11.18 6.96 8.46
N ARG A 249 -10.59 7.74 9.35
CA ARG A 249 -9.23 7.54 9.87
C ARG A 249 -9.24 7.44 11.39
N ALA A 250 -9.22 6.21 11.90
CA ALA A 250 -8.97 5.93 13.31
C ALA A 250 -7.63 6.51 13.78
N SER A 251 -7.60 7.06 14.99
CA SER A 251 -6.39 7.52 15.67
C SER A 251 -5.53 6.33 16.10
N ARG A 252 -4.21 6.51 16.11
CA ARG A 252 -3.25 5.53 16.64
C ARG A 252 -3.08 5.63 18.15
N ASP A 253 -3.34 6.81 18.68
CA ASP A 253 -3.05 7.17 20.07
C ASP A 253 -4.28 7.04 20.95
N ASN A 254 -5.48 7.06 20.38
CA ASN A 254 -6.74 6.90 21.10
C ASN A 254 -7.78 6.14 20.25
N TYR A 255 -8.12 4.91 20.64
CA TYR A 255 -9.05 4.07 19.89
C TYR A 255 -10.52 4.56 19.92
N LEU A 256 -10.85 5.50 20.82
CA LEU A 256 -12.16 6.15 20.91
C LEU A 256 -12.28 7.37 19.99
N GLU A 257 -11.20 7.74 19.30
CA GLU A 257 -11.18 8.88 18.39
C GLU A 257 -10.90 8.48 16.94
N ALA A 258 -11.58 9.15 16.03
CA ALA A 258 -11.29 9.09 14.61
C ALA A 258 -11.58 10.43 13.93
N THR A 259 -10.96 10.65 12.78
CA THR A 259 -11.25 11.80 11.93
C THR A 259 -11.80 11.31 10.60
N VAL A 260 -12.89 11.93 10.14
CA VAL A 260 -13.44 11.70 8.80
C VAL A 260 -13.06 12.87 7.91
N PHE A 261 -12.35 12.56 6.82
CA PHE A 261 -11.94 13.53 5.82
C PHE A 261 -13.03 13.61 4.75
N VAL A 262 -13.76 14.72 4.71
CA VAL A 262 -14.83 14.99 3.75
C VAL A 262 -14.23 15.80 2.60
N GLN A 263 -14.31 15.28 1.38
CA GLN A 263 -13.94 16.02 0.17
C GLN A 263 -15.14 16.88 -0.25
N GLY A 264 -15.00 18.20 -0.17
CA GLY A 264 -16.00 19.16 -0.68
C GLY A 264 -15.91 19.38 -2.19
N GLU A 265 -16.82 20.17 -2.74
CA GLU A 265 -16.66 20.75 -4.09
C GLU A 265 -15.59 21.85 -4.02
N GLY A 266 -14.31 21.49 -4.23
CA GLY A 266 -13.15 22.40 -4.16
C GLY A 266 -11.90 21.74 -3.55
N GLU A 267 -10.86 22.54 -3.28
CA GLU A 267 -9.64 22.10 -2.57
C GLU A 267 -9.81 22.02 -1.04
N ASP A 268 -10.94 22.49 -0.49
CA ASP A 268 -11.20 22.49 0.95
C ASP A 268 -11.62 21.11 1.46
N THR A 269 -10.68 20.41 2.10
CA THR A 269 -10.99 19.21 2.87
C THR A 269 -11.50 19.58 4.26
N THR A 270 -12.75 19.25 4.55
CA THR A 270 -13.30 19.43 5.91
C THR A 270 -12.98 18.21 6.77
N GLU A 271 -12.34 18.43 7.91
CA GLU A 271 -12.08 17.39 8.92
C GLU A 271 -13.22 17.38 9.94
N VAL A 272 -13.86 16.21 10.10
CA VAL A 272 -14.89 15.99 11.12
C VAL A 272 -14.36 15.01 12.16
N LEU A 273 -14.30 15.44 13.42
CA LEU A 273 -13.90 14.62 14.55
C LEU A 273 -15.05 13.70 14.98
N ILE A 274 -14.75 12.45 15.27
CA ILE A 274 -15.69 11.45 15.78
C ILE A 274 -15.10 10.92 17.08
N GLN A 275 -15.85 11.03 18.18
CA GLN A 275 -15.43 10.54 19.50
C GLN A 275 -16.49 9.62 20.10
N GLY A 276 -16.04 8.57 20.78
CA GLY A 276 -16.89 7.61 21.50
C GLY A 276 -17.35 6.43 20.64
N LEU A 277 -17.45 5.24 21.26
CA LEU A 277 -17.74 3.98 20.58
C LEU A 277 -19.04 4.03 19.76
N GLN A 278 -20.10 4.61 20.32
CA GLN A 278 -21.40 4.69 19.64
C GLN A 278 -21.36 5.56 18.38
N ASN A 279 -20.60 6.66 18.41
CA ASN A 279 -20.47 7.59 17.28
C ASN A 279 -19.53 7.06 16.18
N LEU A 280 -18.49 6.29 16.55
CA LEU A 280 -17.62 5.58 15.60
C LEU A 280 -18.41 4.52 14.82
N ASN A 281 -19.44 3.94 15.45
CA ASN A 281 -20.46 3.07 14.85
C ASN A 281 -19.92 1.96 13.93
N ARG A 282 -19.02 1.14 14.46
CA ARG A 282 -18.46 -0.06 13.77
C ARG A 282 -17.78 0.27 12.43
N ALA A 283 -17.19 1.46 12.28
CA ALA A 283 -16.32 1.81 11.16
C ALA A 283 -14.89 1.29 11.39
N VAL A 284 -14.21 0.87 10.34
CA VAL A 284 -12.80 0.41 10.38
C VAL A 284 -11.93 1.40 9.60
N HIS A 285 -10.65 1.51 9.97
CA HIS A 285 -9.70 2.42 9.32
C HIS A 285 -9.75 2.29 7.78
N GLN A 286 -9.82 3.43 7.08
CA GLN A 286 -9.99 3.57 5.62
C GLN A 286 -11.37 3.22 5.03
N ASP A 287 -12.39 2.94 5.84
CA ASP A 287 -13.75 2.81 5.33
C ASP A 287 -14.26 4.14 4.75
N VAL A 288 -15.13 4.05 3.73
CA VAL A 288 -15.90 5.21 3.25
C VAL A 288 -17.22 5.24 4.00
N VAL A 289 -17.43 6.29 4.79
CA VAL A 289 -18.54 6.41 5.74
C VAL A 289 -19.42 7.62 5.41
N ALA A 290 -20.68 7.53 5.84
CA ALA A 290 -21.59 8.66 5.89
C ALA A 290 -21.65 9.19 7.32
N VAL A 291 -21.43 10.49 7.50
CA VAL A 291 -21.39 11.17 8.79
C VAL A 291 -22.51 12.20 8.86
N GLN A 292 -23.17 12.26 10.01
CA GLN A 292 -24.07 13.34 10.39
C GLN A 292 -23.35 14.27 11.36
N LEU A 293 -23.32 15.57 11.08
CA LEU A 293 -22.78 16.56 12.01
C LEU A 293 -23.66 16.67 13.26
N LEU A 294 -23.01 16.75 14.42
CA LEU A 294 -23.67 17.07 15.68
C LEU A 294 -23.92 18.58 15.78
N PRO A 295 -24.90 19.01 16.61
CA PRO A 295 -25.10 20.42 16.92
C PRO A 295 -23.80 21.08 17.42
N ARG A 296 -23.60 22.37 17.11
CA ARG A 296 -22.38 23.11 17.53
C ARG A 296 -22.15 23.11 19.04
N SER A 297 -23.18 22.90 19.84
CA SER A 297 -23.10 22.75 21.30
C SER A 297 -22.36 21.48 21.74
N GLU A 298 -22.29 20.46 20.87
CA GLU A 298 -21.65 19.17 21.11
C GLU A 298 -20.29 19.05 20.41
N TRP A 299 -19.75 20.16 19.88
CA TRP A 299 -18.43 20.18 19.28
C TRP A 299 -17.35 20.15 20.34
N VAL A 300 -16.32 19.34 20.10
CA VAL A 300 -15.26 18.99 21.06
C VAL A 300 -13.88 19.27 20.47
N SER A 301 -12.86 19.27 21.33
CA SER A 301 -11.46 19.33 20.92
C SER A 301 -10.82 17.94 20.95
N PRO A 302 -9.79 17.67 20.13
CA PRO A 302 -9.04 16.40 20.21
C PRO A 302 -8.48 16.15 21.62
N SER A 303 -8.53 14.90 22.09
CA SER A 303 -7.99 14.53 23.40
C SER A 303 -6.46 14.62 23.41
N ALA A 304 -5.92 15.10 24.53
CA ALA A 304 -4.48 15.14 24.78
C ALA A 304 -3.96 13.85 25.47
N VAL A 305 -4.84 12.86 25.68
CA VAL A 305 -4.57 11.61 26.37
C VAL A 305 -4.27 10.50 25.36
N VAL A 306 -3.23 9.72 25.62
CA VAL A 306 -2.94 8.49 24.89
C VAL A 306 -3.66 7.33 25.59
N LEU A 307 -4.59 6.67 24.89
CA LEU A 307 -5.37 5.51 25.35
C LEU A 307 -5.06 4.27 24.52
N GLN A 308 -4.75 3.16 25.20
CA GLN A 308 -4.55 1.86 24.58
C GLN A 308 -5.66 0.89 25.02
N ASP A 309 -6.17 0.10 24.08
CA ASP A 309 -7.09 -0.99 24.41
C ASP A 309 -6.29 -2.17 24.96
N ASP A 310 -6.17 -2.25 26.29
CA ASP A 310 -5.49 -3.34 26.99
C ASP A 310 -6.32 -4.64 26.97
N GLY A 311 -7.60 -4.58 26.62
CA GLY A 311 -8.56 -5.69 26.56
C GLY A 311 -8.62 -6.59 27.79
N ALA A 312 -8.14 -6.11 28.93
CA ALA A 312 -8.76 -6.47 30.19
C ALA A 312 -10.20 -5.95 30.14
N ALA A 313 -11.18 -6.80 30.44
CA ALA A 313 -12.52 -6.38 30.78
C ALA A 313 -12.43 -5.60 32.10
N LYS A 314 -11.91 -4.36 32.06
CA LYS A 314 -12.33 -3.36 33.02
C LYS A 314 -13.81 -3.13 32.71
N ASP A 315 -14.62 -3.28 33.74
CA ASP A 315 -16.08 -3.35 33.71
C ASP A 315 -16.72 -2.44 32.65
N ASP A 316 -17.86 -2.88 32.15
CA ASP A 316 -18.74 -2.22 31.18
C ASP A 316 -19.27 -0.82 31.61
N ASP A 317 -18.63 -0.21 32.62
CA ASP A 317 -18.86 1.10 33.23
C ASP A 317 -17.60 1.98 33.13
N VAL A 318 -16.93 2.03 31.97
CA VAL A 318 -16.26 3.29 31.63
C VAL A 318 -17.38 4.21 31.17
N ASP A 319 -18.10 4.76 32.13
CA ASP A 319 -18.99 5.88 31.93
C ASP A 319 -18.24 6.92 31.08
N ASP A 320 -18.96 7.51 30.12
CA ASP A 320 -18.56 8.63 29.27
C ASP A 320 -18.30 9.91 30.11
N GLU A 321 -17.66 9.80 31.27
CA GLU A 321 -17.19 10.93 32.09
C GLU A 321 -15.76 11.31 31.67
N GLU A 322 -15.58 11.69 30.40
CA GLU A 322 -14.57 12.71 30.13
C GLU A 322 -15.10 14.01 30.71
N GLU A 323 -14.46 14.47 31.80
CA GLU A 323 -14.72 15.79 32.39
C GLU A 323 -14.85 16.83 31.26
N LYS A 324 -16.02 17.47 31.15
CA LYS A 324 -16.24 18.62 30.28
C LYS A 324 -15.39 19.78 30.79
N ALA A 325 -14.10 19.77 30.46
CA ALA A 325 -13.26 20.93 30.61
C ALA A 325 -13.91 22.09 29.84
N VAL A 326 -13.90 23.29 30.42
CA VAL A 326 -14.42 24.49 29.78
C VAL A 326 -13.47 24.87 28.62
N ILE A 327 -13.67 24.24 27.47
CA ILE A 327 -12.86 24.46 26.26
C ILE A 327 -13.32 25.77 25.61
N SER A 328 -12.37 26.66 25.32
CA SER A 328 -12.62 27.91 24.60
C SER A 328 -13.31 27.65 23.26
N GLU A 329 -14.22 28.54 22.86
CA GLU A 329 -15.02 28.39 21.63
C GLU A 329 -14.14 28.28 20.36
N ALA A 330 -12.95 28.88 20.39
CA ALA A 330 -11.95 28.85 19.32
C ALA A 330 -11.24 27.49 19.15
N ALA A 331 -11.29 26.60 20.15
CA ALA A 331 -10.62 25.29 20.11
C ALA A 331 -11.55 24.12 19.72
N ARG A 332 -12.86 24.37 19.54
CA ARG A 332 -13.84 23.36 19.17
C ARG A 332 -13.74 23.02 17.69
N LYS A 333 -13.58 21.74 17.36
CA LYS A 333 -13.60 21.24 15.98
C LYS A 333 -14.99 20.70 15.61
N PRO A 334 -15.37 20.67 14.32
CA PRO A 334 -16.61 20.04 13.89
C PRO A 334 -16.68 18.57 14.32
N THR A 335 -17.69 18.21 15.10
CA THR A 335 -17.92 16.84 15.57
C THR A 335 -19.10 16.19 14.87
N GLY A 336 -18.99 14.89 14.58
CA GLY A 336 -20.05 14.12 13.94
C GLY A 336 -20.21 12.71 14.49
N LYS A 337 -21.21 12.00 13.95
CA LYS A 337 -21.42 10.56 14.18
C LYS A 337 -21.59 9.82 12.87
N VAL A 338 -21.05 8.61 12.80
CA VAL A 338 -21.18 7.73 11.64
C VAL A 338 -22.58 7.12 11.63
N VAL A 339 -23.34 7.33 10.55
CA VAL A 339 -24.72 6.81 10.40
C VAL A 339 -24.80 5.57 9.51
N GLY A 340 -23.73 5.28 8.76
CA GLY A 340 -23.62 4.08 7.95
C GLY A 340 -22.31 4.02 7.18
N VAL A 341 -22.00 2.82 6.69
CA VAL A 341 -20.78 2.55 5.92
C VAL A 341 -21.15 2.34 4.46
N ILE A 342 -20.63 3.19 3.58
CA ILE A 342 -20.91 3.18 2.14
C ILE A 342 -20.07 2.12 1.44
N LYS A 343 -18.79 2.03 1.81
CA LYS A 343 -17.85 1.06 1.24
C LYS A 343 -16.86 0.63 2.33
N ARG A 344 -16.83 -0.69 2.59
CA ARG A 344 -15.80 -1.31 3.44
C ARG A 344 -14.47 -1.39 2.71
N ASN A 345 -13.38 -1.20 3.44
CA ASN A 345 -12.02 -1.36 2.94
C ASN A 345 -11.22 -2.36 3.78
N TRP A 346 -11.86 -3.50 4.11
CA TRP A 346 -11.22 -4.57 4.88
C TRP A 346 -10.19 -5.31 4.03
N ARG A 347 -9.14 -5.76 4.72
CA ARG A 347 -8.09 -6.64 4.20
C ARG A 347 -7.78 -7.70 5.26
N PRO A 348 -7.05 -8.77 4.93
CA PRO A 348 -6.42 -9.60 5.94
C PRO A 348 -5.48 -8.74 6.80
N PHE A 349 -5.51 -8.96 8.11
CA PHE A 349 -4.69 -8.26 9.10
C PHE A 349 -3.75 -9.26 9.76
N CYS A 350 -2.48 -8.90 9.90
CA CYS A 350 -1.50 -9.64 10.67
C CYS A 350 -1.61 -9.30 12.15
N GLY A 351 -1.29 -10.23 13.04
CA GLY A 351 -1.38 -10.01 14.47
C GLY A 351 -1.09 -11.27 15.27
N MET A 352 -1.54 -11.29 16.53
CA MET A 352 -1.33 -12.41 17.45
C MET A 352 -2.62 -12.78 18.16
N LEU A 353 -2.71 -14.04 18.56
CA LEU A 353 -3.83 -14.56 19.32
C LEU A 353 -3.65 -14.28 20.82
N ASN A 354 -4.63 -13.60 21.43
CA ASN A 354 -4.80 -13.57 22.86
C ASN A 354 -5.74 -14.70 23.27
N LEU A 355 -5.18 -15.69 23.95
CA LEU A 355 -5.93 -16.83 24.44
C LEU A 355 -6.95 -16.39 25.49
N SER A 356 -8.11 -17.03 25.44
CA SER A 356 -9.08 -16.93 26.53
C SER A 356 -8.48 -17.54 27.80
N GLN A 357 -8.83 -17.01 28.97
CA GLN A 357 -8.47 -17.62 30.24
C GLN A 357 -9.14 -19.01 30.41
N ILE A 358 -10.22 -19.26 29.67
CA ILE A 358 -10.92 -20.56 29.62
C ILE A 358 -10.23 -21.45 28.59
N LYS A 359 -9.53 -22.50 29.07
CA LYS A 359 -8.73 -23.41 28.23
C LYS A 359 -9.53 -24.17 27.16
N GLU A 360 -10.81 -24.42 27.39
CA GLU A 360 -11.69 -25.18 26.48
C GLU A 360 -12.49 -24.28 25.52
N SER A 361 -12.39 -22.96 25.68
CA SER A 361 -13.09 -22.02 24.79
C SER A 361 -12.50 -22.13 23.39
N THR A 362 -13.35 -22.26 22.38
CA THR A 362 -12.95 -22.11 20.96
C THR A 362 -12.91 -20.65 20.53
N ARG A 363 -13.48 -19.75 21.33
CA ARG A 363 -13.54 -18.31 21.07
C ARG A 363 -12.34 -17.61 21.70
N HIS A 364 -11.62 -16.88 20.86
CA HIS A 364 -10.41 -16.14 21.25
C HIS A 364 -10.41 -14.73 20.64
N LEU A 365 -9.54 -13.89 21.17
CA LEU A 365 -9.42 -12.51 20.73
C LEU A 365 -8.09 -12.33 20.00
N PHE A 366 -8.15 -11.96 18.73
CA PHE A 366 -6.99 -11.61 17.93
C PHE A 366 -6.67 -10.12 18.10
N THR A 367 -5.39 -9.83 18.35
CA THR A 367 -4.86 -8.47 18.41
C THR A 367 -4.10 -8.16 17.12
N PRO A 368 -4.63 -7.29 16.25
CA PRO A 368 -3.94 -6.85 15.05
C PRO A 368 -2.62 -6.14 15.36
N ALA A 369 -1.66 -6.21 14.43
CA ALA A 369 -0.40 -5.49 14.51
C ALA A 369 -0.60 -3.97 14.36
N ASP A 370 -1.55 -3.53 13.53
CA ASP A 370 -1.95 -2.14 13.42
C ASP A 370 -2.93 -1.75 14.54
N ARG A 371 -2.47 -0.87 15.45
CA ARG A 371 -3.26 -0.37 16.58
C ARG A 371 -4.54 0.39 16.20
N ARG A 372 -4.67 0.80 14.93
CA ARG A 372 -5.88 1.45 14.40
C ARG A 372 -7.02 0.46 14.14
N ILE A 373 -6.72 -0.83 14.14
CA ILE A 373 -7.69 -1.89 13.89
C ILE A 373 -8.12 -2.44 15.25
N PRO A 374 -9.44 -2.50 15.52
CA PRO A 374 -9.93 -3.08 16.76
C PRO A 374 -9.59 -4.56 16.84
N ARG A 375 -9.52 -5.09 18.06
CA ARG A 375 -9.34 -6.54 18.27
C ARG A 375 -10.48 -7.32 17.62
N ILE A 376 -10.18 -8.50 17.08
CA ILE A 376 -11.11 -9.31 16.29
C ILE A 376 -11.40 -10.60 17.04
N ARG A 377 -12.67 -10.99 17.18
CA ARG A 377 -13.03 -12.28 17.75
C ARG A 377 -12.92 -13.36 16.66
N ILE A 378 -12.17 -14.41 16.95
CA ILE A 378 -12.02 -15.58 16.06
C ILE A 378 -12.43 -16.86 16.78
N GLU A 379 -12.87 -17.86 16.01
CA GLU A 379 -13.15 -19.21 16.49
C GLU A 379 -12.12 -20.19 15.91
N THR A 380 -11.36 -20.87 16.76
CA THR A 380 -10.33 -21.84 16.33
C THR A 380 -10.17 -22.94 17.37
N ARG A 381 -9.87 -24.15 16.92
CA ARG A 381 -9.50 -25.28 17.79
C ARG A 381 -7.98 -25.43 17.96
N GLN A 382 -7.20 -24.68 17.18
CA GLN A 382 -5.73 -24.73 17.16
C GLN A 382 -5.08 -23.67 18.06
N ALA A 383 -5.83 -23.13 19.02
CA ALA A 383 -5.42 -22.00 19.82
C ALA A 383 -4.05 -22.20 20.52
N SER A 384 -3.79 -23.41 21.03
CA SER A 384 -2.52 -23.76 21.65
C SER A 384 -1.34 -23.72 20.67
N THR A 385 -1.54 -24.13 19.42
CA THR A 385 -0.51 -24.13 18.37
C THR A 385 -0.26 -22.72 17.83
N LEU A 386 -1.33 -21.92 17.68
CA LEU A 386 -1.26 -20.54 17.20
C LEU A 386 -0.75 -19.56 18.28
N ALA A 387 -0.68 -19.99 19.54
CA ALA A 387 -0.17 -19.18 20.63
C ALA A 387 1.30 -18.82 20.40
N GLY A 388 1.63 -17.52 20.50
CA GLY A 388 2.99 -17.04 20.25
C GLY A 388 3.39 -16.96 18.77
N GLN A 389 2.51 -17.35 17.84
CA GLN A 389 2.73 -17.19 16.41
C GLN A 389 2.14 -15.87 15.88
N ARG A 390 2.73 -15.37 14.79
CA ARG A 390 2.13 -14.33 13.95
C ARG A 390 1.16 -15.00 13.00
N ILE A 391 -0.10 -14.55 13.02
CA ILE A 391 -1.17 -15.10 12.18
C ILE A 391 -1.86 -14.00 11.38
N MET A 392 -2.51 -14.37 10.29
CA MET A 392 -3.42 -13.49 9.55
C MET A 392 -4.88 -13.83 9.82
N VAL A 393 -5.70 -12.80 9.98
CA VAL A 393 -7.15 -12.89 10.22
C VAL A 393 -7.88 -11.93 9.28
N ALA A 394 -8.98 -12.38 8.71
CA ALA A 394 -9.88 -11.54 7.90
C ALA A 394 -11.18 -11.25 8.68
N ILE A 395 -11.71 -10.03 8.55
CA ILE A 395 -12.97 -9.63 9.18
C ILE A 395 -14.14 -10.09 8.31
N ASP A 396 -15.11 -10.79 8.91
CA ASP A 396 -16.32 -11.28 8.24
C ASP A 396 -17.51 -10.32 8.41
N GLY A 397 -17.57 -9.66 9.56
CA GLY A 397 -18.73 -8.86 9.95
C GLY A 397 -18.59 -8.26 11.34
N TRP A 398 -19.36 -7.20 11.60
CA TRP A 398 -19.43 -6.59 12.93
C TRP A 398 -20.89 -6.41 13.36
N PRO A 399 -21.42 -7.32 14.21
CA PRO A 399 -22.80 -7.27 14.65
C PRO A 399 -23.02 -6.17 15.70
N LYS A 400 -24.25 -5.65 15.78
CA LYS A 400 -24.60 -4.47 16.61
C LYS A 400 -24.54 -4.70 18.13
N ASN A 401 -24.57 -5.96 18.55
CA ASN A 401 -24.56 -6.40 19.94
C ASN A 401 -23.16 -6.88 20.40
N SER A 402 -22.17 -6.86 19.53
CA SER A 402 -20.80 -7.25 19.88
C SER A 402 -19.86 -6.07 19.85
N ARG A 403 -19.08 -5.91 20.93
CA ARG A 403 -18.02 -4.91 21.04
C ARG A 403 -16.92 -5.10 19.99
N TYR A 404 -16.64 -6.34 19.58
CA TYR A 404 -15.57 -6.67 18.63
C TYR A 404 -16.15 -7.24 17.32
N PRO A 405 -15.50 -6.98 16.16
CA PRO A 405 -15.83 -7.67 14.92
C PRO A 405 -15.55 -9.18 15.03
N ASN A 406 -16.29 -9.96 14.24
CA ASN A 406 -16.02 -11.37 14.02
C ASN A 406 -15.11 -11.52 12.79
N GLY A 407 -14.20 -12.49 12.84
CA GLY A 407 -13.35 -12.86 11.72
C GLY A 407 -12.92 -14.31 11.79
N HIS A 408 -12.21 -14.74 10.76
CA HIS A 408 -11.68 -16.10 10.63
C HIS A 408 -10.16 -16.08 10.37
N PHE A 409 -9.51 -17.19 10.70
CA PHE A 409 -8.08 -17.37 10.50
C PHE A 409 -7.77 -17.60 9.02
N VAL A 410 -6.73 -16.98 8.47
CA VAL A 410 -6.35 -17.14 7.06
C VAL A 410 -5.13 -18.04 6.94
N ARG A 411 -4.03 -17.70 7.62
CA ARG A 411 -2.82 -18.54 7.67
C ARG A 411 -1.90 -18.15 8.81
N SER A 412 -1.03 -19.07 9.22
CA SER A 412 0.10 -18.80 10.11
C SER A 412 1.29 -18.30 9.29
N LEU A 413 2.04 -17.36 9.85
CA LEU A 413 3.24 -16.77 9.24
C LEU A 413 4.52 -17.36 9.85
N GLY A 414 4.49 -17.69 11.15
CA GLY A 414 5.64 -18.22 11.89
C GLY A 414 5.68 -17.71 13.34
N SER A 415 6.76 -17.99 14.06
CA SER A 415 6.89 -17.61 15.48
C SER A 415 7.15 -16.10 15.63
N ALA A 416 6.56 -15.47 16.64
CA ALA A 416 6.83 -14.06 16.92
C ALA A 416 8.30 -13.84 17.33
N GLY A 417 8.92 -12.80 16.76
CA GLY A 417 10.33 -12.47 17.00
C GLY A 417 11.33 -13.14 16.06
N GLU A 418 10.91 -14.09 15.22
CA GLU A 418 11.75 -14.59 14.12
C GLU A 418 11.88 -13.53 13.01
N LYS A 419 13.09 -13.33 12.51
CA LYS A 419 13.38 -12.29 11.49
C LYS A 419 12.52 -12.42 10.25
N GLY A 420 12.48 -13.62 9.65
CA GLY A 420 11.70 -13.87 8.43
C GLY A 420 10.20 -13.62 8.62
N THR A 421 9.66 -14.04 9.77
CA THR A 421 8.26 -13.86 10.13
C THR A 421 7.88 -12.40 10.30
N GLU A 422 8.66 -11.62 11.06
CA GLU A 422 8.38 -10.19 11.29
C GLU A 422 8.58 -9.36 10.00
N GLU A 423 9.52 -9.74 9.14
CA GLU A 423 9.68 -9.15 7.80
C GLU A 423 8.49 -9.45 6.87
N GLU A 424 7.91 -10.65 6.95
CA GLU A 424 6.70 -10.95 6.18
C GLU A 424 5.49 -10.18 6.70
N VAL A 425 5.33 -10.10 8.03
CA VAL A 425 4.28 -9.31 8.69
C VAL A 425 4.34 -7.85 8.26
N LEU A 426 5.52 -7.22 8.31
CA LEU A 426 5.64 -5.80 7.93
C LEU A 426 5.36 -5.60 6.43
N LEU A 427 5.69 -6.55 5.56
CA LEU A 427 5.38 -6.45 4.13
C LEU A 427 3.87 -6.54 3.88
N LEU A 428 3.18 -7.46 4.55
CA LEU A 428 1.73 -7.65 4.44
C LEU A 428 0.95 -6.47 5.01
N GLU A 429 1.33 -5.95 6.18
CA GLU A 429 0.63 -4.83 6.83
C GLU A 429 0.68 -3.53 6.01
N HIS A 430 1.74 -3.38 5.21
CA HIS A 430 1.91 -2.26 4.30
C HIS A 430 1.51 -2.58 2.86
N ASP A 431 0.84 -3.72 2.60
CA ASP A 431 0.40 -4.12 1.26
C ASP A 431 1.55 -4.04 0.22
N VAL A 432 2.71 -4.62 0.56
CA VAL A 432 3.84 -4.73 -0.36
C VAL A 432 3.80 -6.11 -1.04
N PRO A 433 3.55 -6.18 -2.36
CA PRO A 433 3.57 -7.45 -3.09
C PRO A 433 4.98 -8.03 -3.09
N HIS A 434 5.18 -9.13 -2.37
CA HIS A 434 6.49 -9.79 -2.20
C HIS A 434 6.49 -11.24 -2.68
N GLN A 435 5.41 -11.66 -3.37
CA GLN A 435 5.34 -12.96 -4.02
C GLN A 435 6.30 -13.02 -5.22
N ALA A 436 6.72 -14.24 -5.56
CA ALA A 436 7.51 -14.49 -6.76
C ALA A 436 6.74 -14.04 -8.02
N PHE A 437 7.48 -13.63 -9.05
CA PHE A 437 6.88 -13.29 -10.34
C PHE A 437 6.24 -14.52 -10.98
N SER A 438 5.01 -14.38 -11.48
CA SER A 438 4.31 -15.49 -12.12
C SER A 438 4.95 -15.90 -13.44
N GLN A 439 4.71 -17.15 -13.87
CA GLN A 439 5.26 -17.64 -15.13
C GLN A 439 4.79 -16.81 -16.34
N ASN A 440 3.58 -16.25 -16.29
CA ASN A 440 3.08 -15.32 -17.31
C ASN A 440 3.95 -14.06 -17.40
N VAL A 441 4.38 -13.51 -16.26
CA VAL A 441 5.31 -12.36 -16.22
C VAL A 441 6.67 -12.75 -16.78
N LEU A 442 7.23 -13.87 -16.33
CA LEU A 442 8.55 -14.35 -16.75
C LEU A 442 8.60 -14.70 -18.24
N SER A 443 7.47 -15.11 -18.85
CA SER A 443 7.39 -15.41 -20.28
C SER A 443 7.64 -14.20 -21.21
N PHE A 444 7.50 -12.97 -20.69
CA PHE A 444 7.79 -11.73 -21.43
C PHE A 444 9.25 -11.27 -21.28
N LEU A 445 10.09 -11.99 -20.52
CA LEU A 445 11.51 -11.71 -20.47
C LEU A 445 12.17 -12.08 -21.80
N PRO A 446 13.21 -11.33 -22.22
CA PRO A 446 13.98 -11.69 -23.41
C PRO A 446 14.66 -13.05 -23.20
N LYS A 447 14.79 -13.82 -24.29
CA LYS A 447 15.51 -15.10 -24.27
C LYS A 447 17.00 -14.85 -24.06
N MET A 448 17.62 -15.67 -23.22
CA MET A 448 19.06 -15.66 -23.00
C MET A 448 19.78 -16.63 -23.96
N PRO A 449 20.99 -16.30 -24.45
CA PRO A 449 21.73 -15.05 -24.22
C PRO A 449 21.14 -13.85 -24.98
N TRP A 450 21.12 -12.67 -24.36
CA TRP A 450 20.67 -11.42 -24.97
C TRP A 450 21.84 -10.50 -25.29
N GLY A 451 21.78 -9.81 -26.42
CA GLY A 451 22.78 -8.82 -26.86
C GLY A 451 22.13 -7.74 -27.75
N ILE A 452 22.87 -6.65 -27.98
CA ILE A 452 22.40 -5.53 -28.79
C ILE A 452 22.37 -5.93 -30.26
N THR A 453 21.24 -5.66 -30.93
CA THR A 453 21.02 -6.03 -32.33
C THR A 453 21.41 -4.91 -33.31
N PRO A 454 21.74 -5.22 -34.57
CA PRO A 454 21.92 -4.21 -35.61
C PRO A 454 20.70 -3.28 -35.77
N GLU A 455 19.49 -3.81 -35.60
CA GLU A 455 18.25 -3.04 -35.66
C GLU A 455 18.15 -2.00 -34.53
N ASP A 456 18.63 -2.34 -33.33
CA ASP A 456 18.72 -1.40 -32.21
C ASP A 456 19.67 -0.24 -32.53
N MET A 457 20.78 -0.53 -33.20
CA MET A 457 21.80 0.47 -33.56
C MET A 457 21.31 1.46 -34.61
N VAL A 458 20.36 1.09 -35.48
CA VAL A 458 19.77 2.01 -36.46
C VAL A 458 18.91 3.09 -35.79
N LYS A 459 18.21 2.74 -34.71
CA LYS A 459 17.26 3.64 -34.01
C LYS A 459 17.90 4.42 -32.87
N ARG A 460 19.15 4.13 -32.51
CA ARG A 460 19.81 4.66 -31.31
C ARG A 460 21.11 5.35 -31.66
N ARG A 461 21.41 6.42 -30.93
CA ARG A 461 22.70 7.09 -31.04
C ARG A 461 23.80 6.25 -30.37
N ASP A 462 24.87 6.00 -31.08
CA ASP A 462 26.06 5.33 -30.52
C ASP A 462 26.88 6.30 -29.67
N LEU A 463 26.96 6.03 -28.37
CA LEU A 463 27.70 6.82 -27.39
C LEU A 463 28.78 5.98 -26.68
N ARG A 464 29.12 4.79 -27.20
CA ARG A 464 30.10 3.87 -26.57
C ARG A 464 31.53 4.41 -26.52
N HIS A 465 31.82 5.40 -27.36
CA HIS A 465 33.10 6.11 -27.42
C HIS A 465 33.29 7.09 -26.26
N LEU A 466 32.22 7.46 -25.54
CA LEU A 466 32.29 8.40 -24.43
C LEU A 466 32.81 7.72 -23.14
N THR A 467 33.51 8.52 -22.32
CA THR A 467 33.96 8.11 -21.00
C THR A 467 32.84 8.31 -19.97
N VAL A 468 31.94 7.34 -19.91
CA VAL A 468 30.80 7.31 -19.00
C VAL A 468 31.17 6.51 -17.74
N CYS A 469 30.75 6.95 -16.56
CA CYS A 469 30.86 6.19 -15.31
C CYS A 469 29.60 6.29 -14.45
N SER A 470 29.34 5.30 -13.58
CA SER A 470 28.29 5.37 -12.56
C SER A 470 28.89 5.60 -11.17
N VAL A 471 28.12 6.25 -10.29
CA VAL A 471 28.52 6.52 -8.89
C VAL A 471 27.36 6.16 -7.97
N ASP A 472 27.50 5.04 -7.26
CA ASP A 472 26.40 4.36 -6.58
C ASP A 472 26.74 4.02 -5.10
N PRO A 473 25.75 3.67 -4.27
CA PRO A 473 26.01 3.09 -2.96
C PRO A 473 26.77 1.75 -3.06
N PRO A 474 27.58 1.39 -2.05
CA PRO A 474 28.24 0.08 -2.03
C PRO A 474 27.20 -1.06 -1.99
N GLY A 475 27.41 -2.06 -2.84
CA GLY A 475 26.50 -3.21 -3.01
C GLY A 475 25.34 -2.99 -3.98
N CYS A 476 25.28 -1.85 -4.68
CA CYS A 476 24.25 -1.61 -5.69
C CYS A 476 24.40 -2.57 -6.89
N THR A 477 23.31 -3.22 -7.28
CA THR A 477 23.27 -4.10 -8.46
C THR A 477 22.35 -3.57 -9.56
N ASP A 478 21.41 -2.71 -9.19
CA ASP A 478 20.41 -2.02 -10.00
C ASP A 478 20.87 -0.59 -10.36
N ILE A 479 21.92 -0.48 -11.17
CA ILE A 479 22.50 0.81 -11.57
C ILE A 479 21.62 1.45 -12.65
N ASP A 480 20.83 2.45 -12.26
CA ASP A 480 19.92 3.18 -13.13
C ASP A 480 20.62 4.27 -13.94
N ASP A 481 21.60 4.96 -13.35
CA ASP A 481 22.20 6.17 -13.92
C ASP A 481 23.71 6.07 -14.14
N ALA A 482 24.17 6.77 -15.17
CA ALA A 482 25.57 6.98 -15.46
C ALA A 482 25.79 8.38 -16.03
N LEU A 483 26.98 8.93 -15.82
CA LEU A 483 27.30 10.33 -16.03
C LEU A 483 28.56 10.47 -16.90
N HIS A 484 28.62 11.55 -17.67
CA HIS A 484 29.88 12.04 -18.24
C HIS A 484 29.90 13.57 -18.30
N CYS A 485 31.12 14.12 -18.33
CA CYS A 485 31.41 15.50 -18.65
C CYS A 485 32.66 15.55 -19.53
N ARG A 486 32.61 16.35 -20.60
CA ARG A 486 33.78 16.63 -21.45
C ARG A 486 33.77 18.06 -21.95
N GLU A 487 34.94 18.58 -22.26
CA GLU A 487 35.09 19.88 -22.91
C GLU A 487 34.93 19.74 -24.43
N LEU A 488 34.22 20.70 -25.03
CA LEU A 488 34.02 20.81 -26.47
C LEU A 488 35.05 21.76 -27.09
N GLU A 489 35.26 21.64 -28.40
CA GLU A 489 36.22 22.48 -29.15
C GLU A 489 35.91 23.98 -29.05
N ASN A 490 34.66 24.35 -28.82
CA ASN A 490 34.21 25.74 -28.66
C ASN A 490 34.40 26.29 -27.23
N GLY A 491 34.97 25.52 -26.31
CA GLY A 491 35.18 25.88 -24.90
C GLY A 491 33.94 25.72 -24.01
N ASN A 492 32.83 25.18 -24.54
CA ASN A 492 31.70 24.76 -23.71
C ASN A 492 31.92 23.35 -23.15
N LEU A 493 31.08 22.93 -22.21
CA LEU A 493 31.07 21.60 -21.65
C LEU A 493 29.87 20.82 -22.21
N GLU A 494 30.10 19.58 -22.64
CA GLU A 494 29.04 18.60 -22.86
C GLU A 494 28.89 17.76 -21.60
N VAL A 495 27.68 17.74 -21.04
CA VAL A 495 27.33 16.94 -19.86
C VAL A 495 26.22 15.98 -20.23
N GLY A 496 26.39 14.70 -19.92
CA GLY A 496 25.37 13.69 -20.16
C GLY A 496 24.94 12.96 -18.89
N VAL A 497 23.63 12.81 -18.73
CA VAL A 497 22.99 11.85 -17.83
C VAL A 497 22.40 10.73 -18.69
N HIS A 498 22.84 9.51 -18.45
CA HIS A 498 22.42 8.31 -19.18
C HIS A 498 21.63 7.41 -18.23
N ILE A 499 20.36 7.18 -18.54
CA ILE A 499 19.46 6.37 -17.70
C ILE A 499 19.17 5.04 -18.36
N ALA A 500 19.11 3.95 -17.60
CA ALA A 500 18.76 2.62 -18.07
C ALA A 500 17.46 2.61 -18.90
N ASP A 501 17.49 2.01 -20.10
CA ASP A 501 16.31 1.98 -20.98
C ASP A 501 15.36 0.81 -20.70
N VAL A 502 14.71 0.83 -19.53
CA VAL A 502 13.77 -0.21 -19.11
C VAL A 502 12.52 -0.25 -20.02
N SER A 503 12.11 0.90 -20.55
CA SER A 503 10.93 1.02 -21.44
C SER A 503 11.05 0.19 -22.73
N HIS A 504 12.28 -0.14 -23.16
CA HIS A 504 12.52 -1.02 -24.30
C HIS A 504 12.07 -2.46 -24.02
N PHE A 505 12.32 -2.96 -22.81
CA PHE A 505 12.02 -4.34 -22.40
C PHE A 505 10.57 -4.49 -21.89
N ILE A 506 10.03 -3.46 -21.22
CA ILE A 506 8.67 -3.51 -20.64
C ILE A 506 7.70 -2.80 -21.58
N ARG A 507 6.97 -3.58 -22.39
CA ARG A 507 5.98 -3.07 -23.35
C ARG A 507 4.58 -2.90 -22.74
N PRO A 508 3.85 -1.84 -23.10
CA PRO A 508 2.54 -1.53 -22.49
C PRO A 508 1.54 -2.68 -22.58
N GLY A 509 0.78 -2.91 -21.50
CA GLY A 509 -0.36 -3.83 -21.47
C GLY A 509 -0.04 -5.31 -21.32
N ASN A 510 1.23 -5.71 -21.44
CA ASN A 510 1.67 -7.09 -21.19
C ASN A 510 1.64 -7.44 -19.68
N ALA A 511 1.88 -8.70 -19.32
CA ALA A 511 1.81 -9.11 -17.91
C ALA A 511 2.92 -8.47 -17.05
N LEU A 512 4.12 -8.31 -17.62
CA LEU A 512 5.25 -7.69 -16.94
C LEU A 512 5.00 -6.21 -16.61
N ASP A 513 4.39 -5.46 -17.54
CA ASP A 513 3.97 -4.08 -17.37
C ASP A 513 2.89 -3.94 -16.30
N LYS A 514 1.88 -4.82 -16.32
CA LYS A 514 0.83 -4.84 -15.30
C LYS A 514 1.37 -5.14 -13.91
N GLU A 515 2.33 -6.06 -13.80
CA GLU A 515 2.96 -6.39 -12.53
C GLU A 515 3.86 -5.24 -12.03
N ALA A 516 4.66 -4.63 -12.90
CA ALA A 516 5.46 -3.45 -12.57
C ALA A 516 4.58 -2.26 -12.14
N ALA A 517 3.45 -2.03 -12.82
CA ALA A 517 2.45 -1.03 -12.45
C ALA A 517 1.78 -1.34 -11.10
N ASN A 518 1.47 -2.62 -10.85
CA ASN A 518 0.89 -3.07 -9.59
C ASN A 518 1.85 -2.86 -8.41
N ARG A 519 3.13 -3.21 -8.55
CA ARG A 519 4.16 -2.98 -7.52
C ARG A 519 4.49 -1.50 -7.36
N GLY A 520 4.58 -0.76 -8.47
CA GLY A 520 4.79 0.69 -8.52
C GLY A 520 6.19 1.18 -8.18
N THR A 521 6.84 0.58 -7.18
CA THR A 521 8.22 0.89 -6.74
C THR A 521 8.89 -0.33 -6.13
N THR A 522 10.22 -0.44 -6.26
CA THR A 522 11.02 -1.39 -5.47
C THR A 522 11.00 -0.97 -4.00
N VAL A 523 10.90 -1.94 -3.08
CA VAL A 523 10.91 -1.70 -1.63
C VAL A 523 12.24 -2.17 -1.04
N TYR A 524 12.95 -1.25 -0.37
CA TYR A 524 14.21 -1.53 0.29
C TYR A 524 13.98 -1.72 1.79
N LEU A 525 14.38 -2.88 2.31
CA LEU A 525 14.38 -3.22 3.73
C LEU A 525 15.82 -3.39 4.21
N CYS A 526 16.01 -3.59 5.51
CA CYS A 526 17.32 -3.94 6.05
C CYS A 526 17.69 -5.36 5.58
N GLY A 527 18.73 -5.50 4.75
CA GLY A 527 19.21 -6.80 4.26
C GLY A 527 18.37 -7.46 3.16
N LYS A 528 17.26 -6.86 2.73
CA LYS A 528 16.38 -7.40 1.69
C LYS A 528 15.86 -6.32 0.74
N ARG A 529 15.70 -6.67 -0.53
CA ARG A 529 15.13 -5.81 -1.57
C ARG A 529 13.99 -6.54 -2.25
N ILE A 530 12.82 -5.91 -2.36
CA ILE A 530 11.66 -6.45 -3.08
C ILE A 530 11.55 -5.72 -4.41
N ASP A 531 11.96 -6.40 -5.49
CA ASP A 531 12.09 -5.78 -6.80
C ASP A 531 10.75 -5.50 -7.49
N MET A 532 10.66 -4.34 -8.13
CA MET A 532 9.54 -3.99 -9.01
C MET A 532 9.53 -4.82 -10.30
N VAL A 533 10.71 -5.14 -10.82
CA VAL A 533 10.92 -5.89 -12.07
C VAL A 533 11.77 -7.15 -11.80
N PRO A 534 11.66 -8.22 -12.60
CA PRO A 534 12.44 -9.43 -12.38
C PRO A 534 13.94 -9.20 -12.36
N GLU A 535 14.66 -9.98 -11.55
CA GLU A 535 16.11 -9.87 -11.31
C GLU A 535 16.95 -9.84 -12.60
N LEU A 536 16.55 -10.61 -13.61
CA LEU A 536 17.20 -10.62 -14.92
C LEU A 536 17.21 -9.23 -15.58
N LEU A 537 16.14 -8.44 -15.41
CA LEU A 537 16.09 -7.07 -15.92
C LEU A 537 16.81 -6.10 -14.98
N SER A 538 16.51 -6.14 -13.68
CA SER A 538 17.02 -5.15 -12.72
C SER A 538 18.53 -5.24 -12.50
N SER A 539 19.06 -6.43 -12.27
CA SER A 539 20.46 -6.63 -11.88
C SER A 539 21.39 -6.98 -13.05
N ASN A 540 20.84 -7.23 -14.25
CA ASN A 540 21.64 -7.59 -15.42
C ASN A 540 21.35 -6.72 -16.66
N LEU A 541 20.21 -6.92 -17.33
CA LEU A 541 20.00 -6.40 -18.68
C LEU A 541 19.82 -4.88 -18.74
N CYS A 542 19.16 -4.29 -17.73
CA CYS A 542 18.95 -2.84 -17.66
C CYS A 542 20.07 -2.13 -16.88
N SER A 543 20.66 -2.79 -15.88
CA SER A 543 21.73 -2.23 -15.05
C SER A 543 22.92 -1.78 -15.90
N LEU A 544 23.33 -0.51 -15.73
CA LEU A 544 24.41 0.15 -16.48
C LEU A 544 25.80 -0.25 -15.98
N ARG A 545 26.04 -1.56 -15.90
CA ARG A 545 27.30 -2.16 -15.43
C ARG A 545 28.50 -1.73 -16.28
N SER A 546 29.66 -1.63 -15.63
CA SER A 546 30.91 -1.31 -16.31
C SER A 546 31.34 -2.40 -17.31
N ASN A 547 31.98 -1.95 -18.39
CA ASN A 547 32.58 -2.71 -19.48
C ASN A 547 31.61 -3.61 -20.26
N VAL A 548 30.31 -3.33 -20.21
CA VAL A 548 29.29 -4.03 -20.99
C VAL A 548 28.41 -3.02 -21.72
N GLU A 549 28.03 -3.34 -22.95
CA GLU A 549 27.13 -2.50 -23.73
C GLU A 549 25.70 -2.57 -23.18
N ARG A 550 25.07 -1.41 -23.05
CA ARG A 550 23.72 -1.26 -22.50
C ARG A 550 22.91 -0.23 -23.26
N LEU A 551 21.60 -0.49 -23.34
CA LEU A 551 20.63 0.45 -23.87
C LEU A 551 20.33 1.51 -22.82
N ALA A 552 20.38 2.79 -23.23
CA ALA A 552 20.11 3.92 -22.35
C ALA A 552 19.17 4.94 -23.01
N PHE A 553 18.55 5.76 -22.18
CA PHE A 553 17.93 7.01 -22.55
C PHE A 553 18.80 8.15 -22.02
N SER A 554 19.43 8.89 -22.93
CA SER A 554 20.38 9.94 -22.58
C SER A 554 19.76 11.33 -22.67
N CYS A 555 20.01 12.13 -21.64
CA CYS A 555 19.81 13.57 -21.63
C CYS A 555 21.20 14.24 -21.68
N ILE A 556 21.46 14.99 -22.74
CA ILE A 556 22.76 15.62 -23.01
C ILE A 556 22.55 17.12 -23.07
N TRP A 557 23.36 17.86 -22.31
CA TRP A 557 23.36 19.32 -22.30
C TRP A 557 24.69 19.86 -22.83
N GLU A 558 24.60 20.94 -23.60
CA GLU A 558 25.71 21.85 -23.80
C GLU A 558 25.60 22.96 -22.76
N MET A 559 26.61 23.11 -21.91
CA MET A 559 26.63 24.03 -20.78
C MET A 559 27.88 24.89 -20.81
N ASN A 560 27.78 26.14 -20.37
CA ASN A 560 28.98 26.95 -20.12
C ASN A 560 29.59 26.63 -18.73
N HIS A 561 30.79 27.16 -18.45
CA HIS A 561 31.44 26.97 -17.15
C HIS A 561 30.70 27.60 -15.94
N LYS A 562 29.63 28.39 -16.16
CA LYS A 562 28.73 28.92 -15.13
C LYS A 562 27.52 28.02 -14.88
N ALA A 563 27.53 26.80 -15.43
CA ALA A 563 26.45 25.83 -15.37
C ALA A 563 25.12 26.36 -15.94
N GLU A 564 25.18 27.20 -16.98
CA GLU A 564 24.00 27.64 -17.73
C GLU A 564 23.81 26.72 -18.94
N ILE A 565 22.59 26.24 -19.14
CA ILE A 565 22.24 25.34 -20.24
C ILE A 565 22.04 26.17 -21.50
N LEU A 566 22.81 25.88 -22.54
CA LEU A 566 22.70 26.50 -23.85
C LEU A 566 21.82 25.66 -24.77
N LYS A 567 21.94 24.33 -24.70
CA LYS A 567 21.18 23.39 -25.51
C LYS A 567 20.91 22.10 -24.74
N THR A 568 19.73 21.52 -24.95
CA THR A 568 19.34 20.22 -24.39
C THR A 568 18.99 19.27 -25.53
N HIS A 569 19.46 18.02 -25.43
CA HIS A 569 19.16 16.98 -26.40
C HIS A 569 18.79 15.68 -25.69
N PHE A 570 17.66 15.09 -26.07
CA PHE A 570 17.19 13.80 -25.57
C PHE A 570 17.30 12.77 -26.69
N THR A 571 17.88 11.60 -26.38
CA THR A 571 18.02 10.52 -27.36
C THR A 571 18.02 9.15 -26.69
N LYS A 572 17.43 8.16 -27.37
CA LYS A 572 17.74 6.76 -27.11
C LYS A 572 19.17 6.49 -27.57
N SER A 573 19.94 5.75 -26.80
CA SER A 573 21.36 5.53 -27.06
C SER A 573 21.82 4.13 -26.68
N VAL A 574 23.04 3.81 -27.11
CA VAL A 574 23.82 2.68 -26.64
C VAL A 574 25.09 3.23 -25.98
N ILE A 575 25.34 2.80 -24.74
CA ILE A 575 26.51 3.21 -23.96
C ILE A 575 27.35 1.99 -23.54
N ASN A 576 28.59 2.24 -23.16
CA ASN A 576 29.45 1.26 -22.50
C ASN A 576 30.17 1.99 -21.35
N SER A 577 29.64 1.84 -20.13
CA SER A 577 30.18 2.47 -18.93
C SER A 577 31.60 1.97 -18.68
N LYS A 578 32.56 2.87 -18.45
CA LYS A 578 33.98 2.50 -18.24
C LYS A 578 34.27 2.11 -16.79
N ALA A 579 33.48 2.60 -15.84
CA ALA A 579 33.65 2.31 -14.43
C ALA A 579 32.32 2.39 -13.67
N SER A 580 32.19 1.52 -12.67
CA SER A 580 31.13 1.59 -11.65
C SER A 580 31.83 1.88 -10.33
N LEU A 581 31.62 3.08 -9.77
CA LEU A 581 32.32 3.57 -8.59
C LEU A 581 31.36 3.66 -7.41
N THR A 582 31.87 3.43 -6.20
CA THR A 582 31.17 3.84 -4.99
C THR A 582 31.32 5.34 -4.74
N TYR A 583 30.43 5.95 -3.95
CA TYR A 583 30.57 7.37 -3.55
C TYR A 583 31.94 7.69 -2.93
N ALA A 584 32.46 6.80 -2.09
CA ALA A 584 33.76 6.95 -1.45
C ALA A 584 34.91 6.87 -2.46
N GLU A 585 34.87 5.90 -3.39
CA GLU A 585 35.87 5.78 -4.45
C GLU A 585 35.87 6.98 -5.38
N ALA A 586 34.70 7.46 -5.79
CA ALA A 586 34.58 8.67 -6.60
C ALA A 586 35.13 9.90 -5.87
N GLN A 587 34.86 10.03 -4.57
CA GLN A 587 35.35 11.14 -3.75
C GLN A 587 36.89 11.10 -3.67
N MET A 588 37.46 9.94 -3.33
CA MET A 588 38.91 9.74 -3.30
C MET A 588 39.57 10.05 -4.64
N ARG A 589 38.93 9.74 -5.78
CA ARG A 589 39.46 10.09 -7.11
C ARG A 589 39.42 11.59 -7.38
N ILE A 590 38.33 12.26 -7.02
CA ILE A 590 38.17 13.70 -7.21
C ILE A 590 39.25 14.45 -6.42
N ASP A 591 39.48 14.04 -5.17
CA ASP A 591 40.40 14.70 -4.23
C ASP A 591 41.88 14.42 -4.56
N ASP A 592 42.20 13.27 -5.16
CA ASP A 592 43.56 12.89 -5.53
C ASP A 592 44.06 13.62 -6.79
N THR A 593 44.71 14.77 -6.59
CA THR A 593 45.29 15.62 -7.65
C THR A 593 46.30 14.92 -8.58
N SER A 594 46.84 13.76 -8.21
CA SER A 594 47.78 13.01 -9.05
C SER A 594 47.11 12.27 -10.21
N LYS A 595 45.83 11.89 -10.04
CA LYS A 595 45.03 11.20 -11.08
C LYS A 595 44.51 12.20 -12.11
N LYS A 596 44.78 11.92 -13.39
CA LYS A 596 44.43 12.76 -14.54
C LYS A 596 43.84 11.97 -15.72
N ASP A 597 43.33 10.78 -15.45
CA ASP A 597 42.59 10.01 -16.45
C ASP A 597 41.23 10.65 -16.75
N ASP A 598 40.68 10.33 -17.92
CA ASP A 598 39.44 10.92 -18.44
C ASP A 598 38.24 10.79 -17.49
N ILE A 599 38.14 9.68 -16.72
CA ILE A 599 37.07 9.48 -15.75
C ILE A 599 37.22 10.50 -14.62
N THR A 600 38.44 10.69 -14.11
CA THR A 600 38.72 11.63 -13.02
C THR A 600 38.49 13.08 -13.45
N GLU A 601 38.91 13.48 -14.64
CA GLU A 601 38.65 14.83 -15.16
C GLU A 601 37.14 15.08 -15.39
N SER A 602 36.43 14.08 -15.94
CA SER A 602 34.97 14.11 -16.06
C SER A 602 34.28 14.30 -14.71
N LEU A 603 34.66 13.52 -13.68
CA LEU A 603 34.12 13.65 -12.31
C LEU A 603 34.41 15.02 -11.69
N ARG A 604 35.61 15.59 -11.88
CA ARG A 604 35.95 16.93 -11.42
C ARG A 604 35.12 18.01 -12.11
N GLY A 605 34.92 17.88 -13.42
CA GLY A 605 34.06 18.75 -14.22
C GLY A 605 32.62 18.73 -13.71
N LEU A 606 32.06 17.52 -13.52
CA LEU A 606 30.74 17.32 -12.92
C LEU A 606 30.64 17.97 -11.54
N ASN A 607 31.61 17.71 -10.66
CA ASN A 607 31.58 18.21 -9.29
C ASN A 607 31.63 19.75 -9.22
N LYS A 608 32.46 20.38 -10.07
CA LYS A 608 32.53 21.84 -10.18
C LYS A 608 31.19 22.44 -10.61
N LEU A 609 30.53 21.85 -11.60
CA LEU A 609 29.22 22.30 -12.06
C LEU A 609 28.13 22.07 -11.01
N ALA A 610 28.13 20.92 -10.33
CA ALA A 610 27.16 20.59 -9.29
C ALA A 610 27.19 21.59 -8.13
N LYS A 611 28.37 22.04 -7.69
CA LYS A 611 28.53 23.13 -6.70
C LYS A 611 27.81 24.41 -7.14
N ILE A 612 27.88 24.77 -8.42
CA ILE A 612 27.22 25.96 -8.98
C ILE A 612 25.71 25.76 -9.02
N LEU A 613 25.24 24.60 -9.49
CA LEU A 613 23.81 24.25 -9.57
C LEU A 613 23.15 24.27 -8.20
N LYS A 614 23.77 23.61 -7.21
CA LYS A 614 23.28 23.58 -5.83
C LYS A 614 23.14 24.98 -5.24
N ARG A 615 24.16 25.84 -5.41
CA ARG A 615 24.11 27.22 -4.93
C ARG A 615 22.95 27.99 -5.55
N LYS A 616 22.78 27.92 -6.89
CA LYS A 616 21.64 28.54 -7.60
C LYS A 616 20.29 28.01 -7.10
N ARG A 617 20.20 26.72 -6.78
CA ARG A 617 18.97 26.08 -6.26
C ARG A 617 18.62 26.55 -4.85
N ILE A 618 19.61 26.68 -3.96
CA ILE A 618 19.42 27.25 -2.62
C ILE A 618 19.03 28.73 -2.71
N GLU A 619 19.70 29.52 -3.57
CA GLU A 619 19.36 30.93 -3.81
C GLU A 619 17.91 31.11 -4.29
N LYS A 620 17.37 30.16 -5.05
CA LYS A 620 15.95 30.12 -5.47
C LYS A 620 14.97 29.74 -4.36
N GLY A 621 15.45 29.25 -3.22
CA GLY A 621 14.63 28.90 -2.06
C GLY A 621 14.41 27.40 -1.84
N ALA A 622 15.25 26.53 -2.40
CA ALA A 622 15.15 25.10 -2.14
C ALA A 622 15.51 24.77 -0.67
N LEU A 623 14.75 23.87 -0.06
CA LEU A 623 14.93 23.52 1.34
C LEU A 623 15.98 22.41 1.50
N THR A 624 17.01 22.67 2.29
CA THR A 624 17.97 21.67 2.79
C THR A 624 17.51 21.13 4.14
N LEU A 625 16.60 20.16 4.08
CA LEU A 625 16.04 19.52 5.27
C LEU A 625 16.87 18.30 5.67
N SER A 626 16.99 18.09 6.98
CA SER A 626 17.75 16.98 7.56
C SER A 626 16.81 15.86 7.99
N SER A 627 17.12 14.64 7.55
CA SER A 627 16.55 13.41 8.10
C SER A 627 17.64 12.54 8.70
N LEU A 628 17.36 11.89 9.83
CA LEU A 628 18.25 10.90 10.42
C LEU A 628 18.11 9.58 9.66
N GLU A 629 18.82 9.44 8.54
CA GLU A 629 18.93 8.15 7.85
C GLU A 629 20.02 7.29 8.52
N VAL A 630 19.62 6.15 9.06
CA VAL A 630 20.52 5.16 9.66
C VAL A 630 20.68 3.95 8.75
N ARG A 631 21.89 3.39 8.68
CA ARG A 631 22.21 2.16 7.95
C ARG A 631 22.78 1.12 8.91
N PHE A 632 22.28 -0.10 8.79
CA PHE A 632 22.82 -1.25 9.49
C PHE A 632 23.96 -1.89 8.70
N HIS A 633 25.06 -2.17 9.38
CA HIS A 633 26.01 -3.19 8.94
C HIS A 633 25.53 -4.53 9.48
N ILE A 634 25.18 -5.42 8.56
CA ILE A 634 24.66 -6.75 8.87
C ILE A 634 25.81 -7.74 8.75
N ASP A 635 25.91 -8.64 9.72
CA ASP A 635 26.87 -9.74 9.71
C ASP A 635 26.60 -10.71 8.55
N SER A 636 27.64 -11.09 7.82
CA SER A 636 27.50 -11.94 6.63
C SER A 636 27.10 -13.38 6.95
N GLU A 637 27.36 -13.88 8.16
CA GLU A 637 27.08 -15.27 8.55
C GLU A 637 25.77 -15.38 9.35
N THR A 638 25.59 -14.53 10.35
CA THR A 638 24.45 -14.55 11.28
C THR A 638 23.26 -13.73 10.79
N HIS A 639 23.49 -12.81 9.84
CA HIS A 639 22.50 -11.84 9.34
C HIS A 639 21.90 -10.92 10.41
N ASP A 640 22.59 -10.80 11.56
CA ASP A 640 22.26 -9.88 12.64
C ASP A 640 22.90 -8.50 12.42
N PRO A 641 22.24 -7.41 12.88
CA PRO A 641 22.82 -6.07 12.82
C PRO A 641 24.00 -5.94 13.80
N ILE A 642 25.22 -5.80 13.27
CA ILE A 642 26.43 -5.58 14.06
C ILE A 642 26.50 -4.13 14.52
N ASP A 643 26.35 -3.18 13.60
CA ASP A 643 26.59 -1.76 13.86
C ASP A 643 25.55 -0.88 13.18
N LEU A 644 25.21 0.23 13.83
CA LEU A 644 24.27 1.23 13.34
C LEU A 644 25.04 2.52 13.11
N GLN A 645 25.19 2.89 11.84
CA GLN A 645 25.90 4.10 11.45
C GLN A 645 24.93 5.10 10.82
N THR A 646 25.10 6.37 11.17
CA THR A 646 24.47 7.47 10.45
C THR A 646 25.12 7.60 9.09
N LYS A 647 24.30 7.69 8.04
CA LYS A 647 24.80 7.85 6.68
C LYS A 647 25.45 9.24 6.53
N GLU A 648 26.76 9.27 6.38
CA GLU A 648 27.48 10.51 6.03
C GLU A 648 27.22 10.88 4.58
N LEU A 649 26.84 12.13 4.33
CA LEU A 649 26.64 12.66 2.99
C LEU A 649 27.95 13.24 2.48
N MET A 650 28.48 12.67 1.40
CA MET A 650 29.70 13.12 0.72
C MET A 650 29.36 14.16 -0.37
N GLU A 651 30.39 14.88 -0.84
CA GLU A 651 30.22 15.83 -1.93
C GLU A 651 29.77 15.14 -3.23
N THR A 652 30.26 13.92 -3.47
CA THR A 652 29.82 13.06 -4.58
C THR A 652 28.34 12.71 -4.53
N ASN A 653 27.73 12.55 -3.34
CA ASN A 653 26.28 12.36 -3.23
C ASN A 653 25.55 13.60 -3.77
N SER A 654 26.01 14.78 -3.37
CA SER A 654 25.45 16.05 -3.83
C SER A 654 25.67 16.26 -5.33
N MET A 655 26.81 15.81 -5.88
CA MET A 655 27.11 15.89 -7.31
C MET A 655 26.09 15.11 -8.14
N VAL A 656 25.85 13.85 -7.79
CA VAL A 656 24.85 13.01 -8.48
C VAL A 656 23.45 13.60 -8.32
N GLU A 657 23.08 14.04 -7.11
CA GLU A 657 21.78 14.65 -6.82
C GLU A 657 21.45 15.81 -7.77
N GLU A 658 22.36 16.78 -7.95
CA GLU A 658 22.10 17.96 -8.78
C GLU A 658 21.89 17.60 -10.27
N PHE A 659 22.63 16.63 -10.81
CA PHE A 659 22.43 16.20 -12.20
C PHE A 659 21.16 15.37 -12.39
N MET A 660 20.78 14.55 -11.40
CA MET A 660 19.49 13.85 -11.44
C MET A 660 18.32 14.83 -11.37
N LEU A 661 18.40 15.85 -10.50
CA LEU A 661 17.40 16.93 -10.44
C LEU A 661 17.32 17.68 -11.77
N LEU A 662 18.46 18.01 -12.39
CA LEU A 662 18.49 18.69 -13.67
C LEU A 662 17.89 17.85 -14.81
N ALA A 663 18.19 16.55 -14.85
CA ALA A 663 17.57 15.60 -15.77
C ALA A 663 16.05 15.57 -15.61
N ASN A 664 15.59 15.41 -14.36
CA ASN A 664 14.17 15.36 -14.03
C ASN A 664 13.43 16.64 -14.44
N VAL A 665 13.98 17.83 -14.16
CA VAL A 665 13.36 19.12 -14.56
C VAL A 665 13.35 19.28 -16.08
N SER A 666 14.45 18.97 -16.76
CA SER A 666 14.54 19.09 -18.23
C SER A 666 13.54 18.18 -18.93
N VAL A 667 13.41 16.94 -18.45
CA VAL A 667 12.43 15.97 -18.98
C VAL A 667 11.00 16.39 -18.66
N ALA A 668 10.73 16.87 -17.44
CA ALA A 668 9.41 17.36 -17.04
C ALA A 668 8.91 18.46 -17.98
N GLN A 669 9.77 19.42 -18.32
CA GLN A 669 9.43 20.48 -19.28
C GLN A 669 9.13 19.89 -20.66
N LYS A 670 10.00 19.03 -21.20
CA LYS A 670 9.82 18.47 -22.56
C LYS A 670 8.54 17.64 -22.69
N ILE A 671 8.23 16.78 -21.72
CA ILE A 671 7.01 15.96 -21.79
C ILE A 671 5.75 16.80 -21.61
N TYR A 672 5.81 17.87 -20.82
CA TYR A 672 4.67 18.76 -20.62
C TYR A 672 4.41 19.62 -21.86
N ASP A 673 5.46 20.13 -22.51
CA ASP A 673 5.35 20.90 -23.75
C ASP A 673 4.68 20.10 -24.87
N GLU A 674 4.94 18.79 -24.93
CA GLU A 674 4.36 17.89 -25.93
C GLU A 674 2.98 17.36 -25.51
N PHE A 675 2.80 17.05 -24.22
CA PHE A 675 1.63 16.36 -23.68
C PHE A 675 1.02 17.08 -22.47
N PRO A 676 0.49 18.31 -22.64
CA PRO A 676 0.04 19.13 -21.52
C PRO A 676 -1.13 18.53 -20.73
N ASP A 677 -1.95 17.67 -21.35
CA ASP A 677 -3.12 17.04 -20.71
C ASP A 677 -2.86 15.67 -20.08
N CYS A 678 -1.69 15.05 -20.34
CA CYS A 678 -1.43 13.68 -19.90
C CYS A 678 0.00 13.44 -19.39
N ALA A 679 0.82 14.48 -19.24
CA ALA A 679 2.15 14.36 -18.64
C ALA A 679 2.06 13.85 -17.19
N LEU A 680 2.88 12.85 -16.87
CA LEU A 680 3.06 12.37 -15.51
C LEU A 680 4.11 13.24 -14.82
N LEU A 681 3.67 14.00 -13.83
CA LEU A 681 4.48 14.95 -13.07
C LEU A 681 4.47 14.62 -11.59
N ARG A 682 5.31 15.30 -10.81
CA ARG A 682 5.39 15.15 -9.36
C ARG A 682 5.47 16.52 -8.70
N LYS A 683 4.51 16.83 -7.84
CA LYS A 683 4.44 18.08 -7.09
C LYS A 683 4.71 17.88 -5.60
N HIS A 684 5.06 18.96 -4.94
CA HIS A 684 5.16 19.02 -3.48
C HIS A 684 4.36 20.23 -3.01
N PRO A 685 3.12 20.02 -2.52
CA PRO A 685 2.27 21.11 -2.06
C PRO A 685 2.91 21.88 -0.90
N ALA A 686 2.61 23.19 -0.82
CA ALA A 686 3.00 23.98 0.33
C ALA A 686 2.27 23.48 1.60
N PRO A 687 2.96 23.37 2.75
CA PRO A 687 2.29 22.92 3.97
C PRO A 687 1.33 23.98 4.52
N PRO A 688 0.18 23.57 5.08
CA PRO A 688 -0.73 24.51 5.72
C PRO A 688 -0.08 25.11 6.97
N PRO A 689 -0.37 26.37 7.33
CA PRO A 689 0.24 27.06 8.47
C PRO A 689 0.14 26.29 9.79
N SER A 690 -0.97 25.59 10.03
CA SER A 690 -1.19 24.79 11.24
C SER A 690 -0.17 23.68 11.46
N ASN A 691 0.47 23.17 10.39
CA ASN A 691 1.51 22.15 10.52
C ASN A 691 2.77 22.72 11.19
N TYR A 692 3.01 24.02 11.06
CA TYR A 692 4.18 24.69 11.61
C TYR A 692 4.01 25.10 13.08
N ASP A 693 2.80 25.04 13.65
CA ASP A 693 2.52 25.50 15.02
C ASP A 693 3.49 24.92 16.05
N ILE A 694 3.81 23.64 15.92
CA ILE A 694 4.74 22.95 16.83
C ILE A 694 6.17 23.46 16.64
N LEU A 695 6.60 23.63 15.39
CA LEU A 695 7.92 24.17 15.06
C LEU A 695 8.08 25.59 15.60
N LEU A 696 7.07 26.43 15.40
CA LEU A 696 7.05 27.83 15.86
C LEU A 696 7.06 27.92 17.38
N LYS A 697 6.26 27.11 18.08
CA LYS A 697 6.27 27.04 19.55
C LYS A 697 7.63 26.57 20.08
N ALA A 698 8.22 25.55 19.46
CA ALA A 698 9.54 25.04 19.83
C ALA A 698 10.64 26.10 19.63
N ALA A 699 10.67 26.78 18.48
CA ALA A 699 11.62 27.85 18.22
C ALA A 699 11.45 29.03 19.20
N LYS A 700 10.21 29.45 19.44
CA LYS A 700 9.88 30.53 20.38
C LYS A 700 10.32 30.23 21.81
N SER A 701 10.28 28.97 22.25
CA SER A 701 10.76 28.56 23.59
C SER A 701 12.25 28.84 23.83
N LYS A 702 13.04 29.01 22.76
CA LYS A 702 14.46 29.37 22.79
C LYS A 702 14.72 30.76 22.21
N ASN A 703 13.69 31.61 22.10
CA ASN A 703 13.76 32.95 21.53
C ASN A 703 14.31 32.98 20.09
N VAL A 704 14.03 31.93 19.30
CA VAL A 704 14.38 31.87 17.88
C VAL A 704 13.13 32.12 17.05
N GLU A 705 13.23 33.00 16.06
CA GLU A 705 12.16 33.30 15.13
C GLU A 705 12.31 32.48 13.85
N ILE A 706 11.21 31.87 13.38
CA ILE A 706 11.17 31.08 12.15
C ILE A 706 10.07 31.66 11.26
N HIS A 707 10.42 31.96 10.01
CA HIS A 707 9.50 32.55 9.03
C HIS A 707 8.94 31.45 8.12
N ILE A 708 7.62 31.47 7.89
CA ILE A 708 6.92 30.43 7.12
C ILE A 708 6.25 30.97 5.86
N ASP A 709 6.53 32.21 5.48
CA ASP A 709 5.88 32.90 4.35
C ASP A 709 6.22 32.28 2.99
N SER A 710 7.41 31.68 2.87
CA SER A 710 7.87 30.96 1.68
C SER A 710 8.92 29.93 2.03
N ALA A 711 9.19 28.99 1.11
CA ALA A 711 10.28 28.03 1.26
C ALA A 711 11.63 28.72 1.49
N LYS A 712 11.88 29.86 0.81
CA LYS A 712 13.10 30.64 0.99
C LYS A 712 13.18 31.26 2.39
N ALA A 713 12.12 31.94 2.85
CA ALA A 713 12.09 32.53 4.18
C ALA A 713 12.29 31.47 5.29
N LEU A 714 11.72 30.28 5.10
CA LEU A 714 11.92 29.14 5.99
C LEU A 714 13.36 28.64 5.95
N ALA A 715 13.98 28.50 4.77
CA ALA A 715 15.39 28.11 4.65
C ALA A 715 16.32 29.12 5.34
N ASP A 716 16.16 30.41 5.03
CA ASP A 716 17.01 31.49 5.53
C ASP A 716 16.91 31.61 7.06
N SER A 717 15.68 31.53 7.62
CA SER A 717 15.47 31.54 9.07
C SER A 717 16.00 30.28 9.77
N LEU A 718 15.88 29.11 9.14
CA LEU A 718 16.50 27.88 9.65
C LEU A 718 18.03 27.92 9.60
N ASP A 719 18.66 28.57 8.62
CA ASP A 719 20.12 28.65 8.52
C ASP A 719 20.75 29.47 9.66
N VAL A 720 20.06 30.52 10.10
CA VAL A 720 20.51 31.39 11.20
C VAL A 720 20.08 30.90 12.60
N ALA A 721 19.16 29.93 12.67
CA ALA A 721 18.62 29.39 13.93
C ALA A 721 19.65 28.55 14.71
N LYS A 722 20.52 29.24 15.46
CA LYS A 722 21.56 28.64 16.32
C LYS A 722 21.41 29.16 17.74
N VAL A 723 21.70 28.29 18.71
CA VAL A 723 21.67 28.61 20.14
C VAL A 723 23.03 28.26 20.72
N ASP A 724 23.66 29.22 21.39
CA ASP A 724 24.97 29.02 22.02
C ASP A 724 24.89 27.91 23.08
N GLY A 725 25.88 27.03 23.09
CA GLY A 725 25.90 25.85 23.97
C GLY A 725 25.00 24.69 23.53
N PHE A 726 24.24 24.83 22.43
CA PHE A 726 23.39 23.74 21.90
C PHE A 726 23.54 23.56 20.38
N SER A 727 24.67 22.98 19.96
CA SER A 727 25.02 22.77 18.55
C SER A 727 23.99 21.95 17.76
N TYR A 728 23.32 20.99 18.41
CA TYR A 728 22.35 20.11 17.77
C TYR A 728 20.95 20.74 17.59
N PHE A 729 20.71 21.93 18.15
CA PHE A 729 19.41 22.62 18.07
C PHE A 729 18.96 22.88 16.62
N ASN A 730 19.89 23.32 15.76
CA ASN A 730 19.59 23.58 14.35
C ASN A 730 19.10 22.30 13.64
N THR A 731 19.79 21.19 13.88
CA THR A 731 19.44 19.88 13.33
C THR A 731 18.06 19.43 13.80
N LEU A 732 17.73 19.64 15.08
CA LEU A 732 16.40 19.36 15.63
C LEU A 732 15.31 20.18 14.93
N LEU A 733 15.52 21.49 14.73
CA LEU A 733 14.55 22.33 14.02
C LEU A 733 14.38 21.87 12.57
N ARG A 734 15.44 21.45 11.87
CA ARG A 734 15.34 20.88 10.51
C ARG A 734 14.59 19.56 10.48
N ILE A 735 14.79 18.69 11.48
CA ILE A 735 14.03 17.44 11.63
C ILE A 735 12.55 17.74 11.86
N LEU A 736 12.22 18.71 12.72
CA LEU A 736 10.84 19.14 12.97
C LEU A 736 10.23 19.79 11.71
N ALA A 737 10.96 20.65 11.02
CA ALA A 737 10.52 21.28 9.77
C ALA A 737 10.20 20.22 8.71
N THR A 738 11.01 19.15 8.60
CA THR A 738 10.73 18.01 7.72
C THR A 738 9.39 17.35 8.00
N ARG A 739 8.97 17.26 9.27
CA ARG A 739 7.68 16.69 9.67
C ARG A 739 6.49 17.61 9.38
N CYS A 740 6.74 18.91 9.30
CA CYS A 740 5.72 19.89 8.94
C CYS A 740 5.36 19.79 7.44
N MET A 741 6.29 19.29 6.61
CA MET A 741 6.13 19.20 5.16
C MET A 741 4.99 18.27 4.74
N MET A 742 4.37 18.60 3.62
CA MET A 742 3.39 17.72 2.97
C MET A 742 4.10 16.57 2.25
N GLN A 743 3.35 15.50 1.99
CA GLN A 743 3.87 14.43 1.15
C GLN A 743 3.90 14.89 -0.32
N ALA A 744 5.05 14.74 -0.99
CA ALA A 744 5.13 14.91 -2.44
C ALA A 744 4.36 13.79 -3.17
N VAL A 745 3.62 14.15 -4.21
CA VAL A 745 2.69 13.26 -4.92
C VAL A 745 2.88 13.33 -6.43
N TYR A 746 2.74 12.19 -7.09
CA TYR A 746 2.56 12.11 -8.54
C TYR A 746 1.16 12.56 -8.92
N PHE A 747 1.04 13.22 -10.06
CA PHE A 747 -0.23 13.64 -10.62
C PHE A 747 -0.17 13.68 -12.15
N CYS A 748 -1.34 13.74 -12.77
CA CYS A 748 -1.48 13.89 -14.22
C CYS A 748 -1.81 15.35 -14.52
N SER A 749 -1.07 15.97 -15.43
CA SER A 749 -1.17 17.41 -15.73
C SER A 749 -2.54 17.86 -16.25
N GLY A 750 -3.34 16.99 -16.89
CA GLY A 750 -4.70 17.35 -17.33
C GLY A 750 -5.79 17.23 -16.26
N MET A 751 -5.43 16.89 -15.02
CA MET A 751 -6.36 16.75 -13.88
C MET A 751 -6.04 17.71 -12.73
N ASP A 752 -4.96 18.48 -12.83
CA ASP A 752 -4.46 19.38 -11.80
C ASP A 752 -3.84 20.61 -12.47
N SER A 753 -3.87 21.76 -11.83
CA SER A 753 -3.30 23.01 -12.37
C SER A 753 -2.06 23.49 -11.60
N ASP A 754 -1.77 22.91 -10.44
CA ASP A 754 -0.60 23.27 -9.63
C ASP A 754 0.53 22.25 -9.86
N PHE A 755 1.64 22.74 -10.42
CA PHE A 755 2.81 21.92 -10.74
C PHE A 755 4.00 22.19 -9.82
N HIS A 756 3.86 23.13 -8.89
CA HIS A 756 4.97 23.63 -8.12
C HIS A 756 5.52 22.57 -7.17
N HIS A 757 6.85 22.54 -7.04
CA HIS A 757 7.52 21.68 -6.08
C HIS A 757 8.15 22.51 -4.97
N TYR A 758 7.40 22.71 -3.88
CA TYR A 758 7.76 23.57 -2.74
C TYR A 758 9.19 23.31 -2.23
N GLY A 759 9.51 22.07 -1.88
CA GLY A 759 10.84 21.74 -1.31
C GLY A 759 12.02 21.88 -2.27
N LEU A 760 11.79 21.87 -3.59
CA LEU A 760 12.87 21.98 -4.59
C LEU A 760 12.94 23.38 -5.21
N ALA A 761 12.00 24.27 -4.88
CA ALA A 761 11.82 25.56 -5.52
C ALA A 761 11.81 25.48 -7.06
N SER A 762 11.09 24.49 -7.61
CA SER A 762 10.96 24.26 -9.06
C SER A 762 9.52 24.47 -9.52
N PRO A 763 9.27 25.15 -10.65
CA PRO A 763 7.92 25.33 -11.18
C PRO A 763 7.30 24.04 -11.74
N ILE A 764 8.14 23.11 -12.20
CA ILE A 764 7.71 21.80 -12.73
C ILE A 764 8.76 20.74 -12.37
N TYR A 765 8.30 19.52 -12.11
CA TYR A 765 9.18 18.40 -11.75
C TYR A 765 8.53 17.04 -12.07
N THR A 766 9.35 16.04 -12.34
CA THR A 766 8.93 14.63 -12.49
C THR A 766 10.04 13.69 -12.03
N HIS A 767 9.83 12.38 -12.09
CA HIS A 767 10.88 11.38 -11.92
C HIS A 767 11.14 10.64 -13.24
N PHE A 768 12.40 10.62 -13.66
CA PHE A 768 12.87 10.00 -14.89
C PHE A 768 14.08 9.07 -14.65
N THR A 769 14.85 9.32 -13.59
CA THR A 769 16.21 8.81 -13.43
C THR A 769 16.35 7.43 -12.81
N SER A 770 15.25 6.72 -12.53
CA SER A 770 15.30 5.39 -11.90
C SER A 770 14.20 4.43 -12.34
N PRO A 771 14.10 4.11 -13.65
CA PRO A 771 13.05 3.25 -14.18
C PRO A 771 13.18 1.77 -13.80
N ILE A 772 14.32 1.29 -13.29
CA ILE A 772 14.43 -0.08 -12.75
C ILE A 772 13.57 -0.24 -11.50
N ARG A 773 13.49 0.82 -10.68
CA ARG A 773 12.87 0.79 -9.35
C ARG A 773 11.61 1.65 -9.19
N ARG A 774 11.21 2.44 -10.20
CA ARG A 774 10.00 3.26 -10.17
C ARG A 774 9.22 3.16 -11.48
N TYR A 775 7.96 2.77 -11.40
CA TYR A 775 7.10 2.66 -12.58
C TYR A 775 6.70 4.04 -13.15
N ALA A 776 6.67 5.07 -12.31
CA ALA A 776 6.50 6.46 -12.74
C ALA A 776 7.51 6.83 -13.85
N ASP A 777 8.78 6.50 -13.62
CA ASP A 777 9.88 6.75 -14.55
C ASP A 777 9.70 5.95 -15.85
N ILE A 778 9.16 4.73 -15.82
CA ILE A 778 8.84 3.98 -17.05
C ILE A 778 7.80 4.72 -17.90
N ILE A 779 6.77 5.30 -17.28
CA ILE A 779 5.77 6.12 -18.00
C ILE A 779 6.40 7.38 -18.56
N VAL A 780 7.24 8.07 -17.77
CA VAL A 780 7.97 9.25 -18.24
C VAL A 780 8.91 8.91 -19.40
N HIS A 781 9.59 7.77 -19.36
CA HIS A 781 10.40 7.26 -20.46
C HIS A 781 9.57 7.00 -21.72
N ARG A 782 8.36 6.45 -21.59
CA ARG A 782 7.44 6.26 -22.73
C ARG A 782 7.01 7.60 -23.31
N LEU A 783 6.56 8.54 -22.46
CA LEU A 783 6.18 9.88 -22.91
C LEU A 783 7.33 10.61 -23.59
N LEU A 784 8.53 10.57 -23.02
CA LEU A 784 9.71 11.21 -23.60
C LEU A 784 10.12 10.54 -24.92
N ALA A 785 10.04 9.21 -25.03
CA ALA A 785 10.34 8.49 -26.27
C ALA A 785 9.40 8.90 -27.40
N VAL A 786 8.10 9.04 -27.12
CA VAL A 786 7.13 9.56 -28.09
C VAL A 786 7.41 11.04 -28.40
N SER A 787 7.76 11.86 -27.40
CA SER A 787 8.05 13.30 -27.56
C SER A 787 9.23 13.60 -28.48
N ILE A 788 10.09 12.62 -28.73
CA ILE A 788 11.25 12.74 -29.63
C ILE A 788 11.11 11.86 -30.88
N GLY A 789 9.96 11.23 -31.09
CA GLY A 789 9.70 10.34 -32.23
C GLY A 789 10.49 9.02 -32.21
N ALA A 790 11.04 8.61 -31.06
CA ALA A 790 11.78 7.37 -30.91
C ALA A 790 10.87 6.14 -30.72
N ASP A 791 9.62 6.35 -30.31
CA ASP A 791 8.59 5.31 -30.22
C ASP A 791 7.21 5.91 -30.54
N ILE A 792 6.19 5.06 -30.67
CA ILE A 792 4.82 5.47 -31.00
C ILE A 792 3.91 5.55 -29.78
N THR A 793 2.91 6.42 -29.85
CA THR A 793 1.88 6.55 -28.82
C THR A 793 0.90 5.36 -28.84
N TYR A 794 0.14 5.21 -27.75
CA TYR A 794 -0.99 4.29 -27.63
C TYR A 794 -2.11 4.94 -26.79
N PRO A 795 -3.40 4.55 -26.99
CA PRO A 795 -4.54 5.26 -26.40
C PRO A 795 -4.46 5.45 -24.87
N ASP A 796 -4.02 4.41 -24.15
CA ASP A 796 -3.94 4.44 -22.69
C ASP A 796 -2.89 5.43 -22.15
N LEU A 797 -1.86 5.74 -22.92
CA LEU A 797 -0.84 6.74 -22.55
C LEU A 797 -1.42 8.16 -22.56
N MET A 798 -2.40 8.40 -23.43
CA MET A 798 -3.02 9.71 -23.67
C MET A 798 -4.33 9.93 -22.89
N ASP A 799 -4.81 8.90 -22.17
CA ASP A 799 -6.04 8.98 -21.37
C ASP A 799 -5.75 9.54 -19.96
N LYS A 800 -6.11 10.81 -19.75
CA LYS A 800 -5.90 11.51 -18.47
C LYS A 800 -6.55 10.84 -17.25
N HIS A 801 -7.68 10.14 -17.43
CA HIS A 801 -8.34 9.45 -16.32
C HIS A 801 -7.58 8.18 -15.94
N LYS A 802 -7.04 7.46 -16.92
CA LYS A 802 -6.15 6.32 -16.66
C LYS A 802 -4.84 6.76 -16.02
N GLN A 803 -4.23 7.84 -16.52
CA GLN A 803 -3.01 8.39 -15.92
C GLN A 803 -3.25 8.86 -14.48
N SER A 804 -4.37 9.53 -14.20
CA SER A 804 -4.74 9.91 -12.83
C SER A 804 -4.95 8.71 -11.90
N ALA A 805 -5.64 7.66 -12.36
CA ALA A 805 -5.81 6.43 -11.60
C ALA A 805 -4.45 5.75 -11.31
N LEU A 806 -3.54 5.77 -12.29
CA LEU A 806 -2.18 5.28 -12.12
C LEU A 806 -1.41 6.12 -11.09
N CYS A 807 -1.43 7.44 -11.17
CA CYS A 807 -0.78 8.32 -10.18
C CYS A 807 -1.26 8.03 -8.76
N ASN A 808 -2.56 7.80 -8.55
CA ASN A 808 -3.12 7.43 -7.25
C ASN A 808 -2.54 6.10 -6.72
N ASN A 809 -2.42 5.09 -7.59
CA ASN A 809 -1.78 3.83 -7.23
C ASN A 809 -0.29 4.02 -6.89
N LEU A 810 0.45 4.78 -7.70
CA LEU A 810 1.87 5.06 -7.46
C LEU A 810 2.11 5.82 -6.15
N ASN A 811 1.25 6.79 -5.83
CA ASN A 811 1.29 7.52 -4.56
C ASN A 811 1.05 6.59 -3.37
N TYR A 812 0.05 5.70 -3.48
CA TYR A 812 -0.24 4.70 -2.46
C TYR A 812 0.95 3.75 -2.25
N ARG A 813 1.46 3.14 -3.32
CA ARG A 813 2.60 2.22 -3.26
C ARG A 813 3.87 2.87 -2.73
N HIS A 814 4.16 4.11 -3.14
CA HIS A 814 5.31 4.87 -2.64
C HIS A 814 5.19 5.15 -1.14
N LYS A 815 4.01 5.58 -0.67
CA LYS A 815 3.76 5.81 0.76
C LYS A 815 3.95 4.54 1.58
N MET A 816 3.41 3.43 1.10
CA MET A 816 3.52 2.14 1.78
C MET A 816 4.95 1.60 1.80
N SER A 817 5.69 1.75 0.70
CA SER A 817 7.12 1.42 0.62
C SER A 817 7.92 2.16 1.69
N GLN A 818 7.71 3.47 1.87
CA GLN A 818 8.39 4.24 2.91
C GLN A 818 8.01 3.81 4.33
N TYR A 819 6.74 3.44 4.58
CA TYR A 819 6.34 2.91 5.88
C TYR A 819 6.96 1.54 6.16
N ALA A 820 6.99 0.64 5.18
CA ALA A 820 7.65 -0.66 5.30
C ALA A 820 9.15 -0.51 5.57
N GLN A 821 9.84 0.40 4.87
CA GLN A 821 11.26 0.68 5.10
C GLN A 821 11.50 1.19 6.54
N ARG A 822 10.71 2.17 7.01
CA ARG A 822 10.82 2.66 8.39
C ARG A 822 10.52 1.58 9.44
N ALA A 823 9.51 0.74 9.19
CA ALA A 823 9.17 -0.37 10.07
C ALA A 823 10.31 -1.41 10.12
N SER A 824 10.94 -1.72 8.97
CA SER A 824 12.10 -2.61 8.90
C SER A 824 13.29 -2.06 9.68
N VAL A 825 13.57 -0.76 9.56
CA VAL A 825 14.63 -0.10 10.36
C VAL A 825 14.32 -0.22 11.83
N ALA A 826 13.10 0.12 12.27
CA ALA A 826 12.68 0.03 13.67
C ALA A 826 12.79 -1.40 14.22
N PHE A 827 12.37 -2.41 13.47
CA PHE A 827 12.51 -3.82 13.85
C PHE A 827 13.97 -4.24 14.03
N HIS A 828 14.83 -3.90 13.07
CA HIS A 828 16.27 -4.21 13.18
C HIS A 828 16.95 -3.43 14.31
N THR A 829 16.49 -2.21 14.61
CA THR A 829 16.96 -1.46 15.78
C THR A 829 16.61 -2.21 17.07
N GLN A 830 15.40 -2.77 17.18
CA GLN A 830 15.00 -3.57 18.35
C GLN A 830 15.86 -4.84 18.49
N LEU A 831 16.17 -5.54 17.39
CA LEU A 831 17.09 -6.68 17.40
C LEU A 831 18.49 -6.27 17.88
N PHE A 832 19.01 -5.14 17.37
CA PHE A 832 20.30 -4.60 17.77
C PHE A 832 20.39 -4.35 19.29
N PHE A 833 19.35 -3.77 19.90
CA PHE A 833 19.32 -3.54 21.35
C PHE A 833 19.10 -4.82 22.17
N LYS A 834 18.27 -5.75 21.67
CA LYS A 834 17.99 -7.02 22.34
C LYS A 834 19.29 -7.79 22.65
N ASN A 835 20.25 -7.73 21.73
CA ASN A 835 21.53 -8.44 21.86
C ASN A 835 22.59 -7.68 22.68
N ARG A 836 22.36 -6.39 22.99
CA ARG A 836 23.35 -5.52 23.65
C ARG A 836 22.96 -5.06 25.07
N GLY A 837 21.75 -5.42 25.53
CA GLY A 837 21.28 -5.07 26.87
C GLY A 837 20.91 -3.59 27.02
N ILE A 838 21.09 -3.05 28.23
CA ILE A 838 20.71 -1.66 28.56
C ILE A 838 21.83 -0.71 28.16
N LEU A 839 21.53 0.23 27.28
CA LEU A 839 22.41 1.32 26.88
C LEU A 839 21.81 2.66 27.33
N ASN A 840 22.64 3.52 27.90
CA ASN A 840 22.25 4.87 28.29
C ASN A 840 22.78 5.85 27.25
N GLU A 841 21.89 6.68 26.69
CA GLU A 841 22.24 7.72 25.73
C GLU A 841 21.47 8.99 26.01
N GLU A 842 22.00 10.11 25.53
CA GLU A 842 21.30 11.39 25.57
C GLU A 842 20.18 11.42 24.53
N GLY A 843 19.02 11.94 24.96
CA GLY A 843 17.84 12.09 24.12
C GLY A 843 17.25 13.50 24.25
N PHE A 844 16.55 13.92 23.19
CA PHE A 844 15.91 15.22 23.10
C PHE A 844 14.39 15.06 23.12
N VAL A 845 13.72 15.72 24.06
CA VAL A 845 12.25 15.74 24.12
C VAL A 845 11.73 16.51 22.90
N LEU A 846 10.99 15.82 22.03
CA LEU A 846 10.34 16.41 20.86
C LEU A 846 8.93 16.88 21.16
N PHE A 847 8.17 16.08 21.92
CA PHE A 847 6.77 16.38 22.25
C PHE A 847 6.47 16.06 23.70
N VAL A 848 5.55 16.85 24.26
CA VAL A 848 5.04 16.68 25.61
C VAL A 848 3.52 16.47 25.54
N ARG A 849 3.02 15.44 26.22
CA ARG A 849 1.60 15.09 26.38
C ARG A 849 1.23 15.11 27.87
N LYS A 850 -0.07 15.05 28.19
CA LYS A 850 -0.56 15.02 29.58
C LYS A 850 0.02 13.84 30.38
N ASN A 851 0.13 12.66 29.76
CA ASN A 851 0.57 11.43 30.41
C ASN A 851 1.88 10.82 29.84
N ALA A 852 2.55 11.49 28.90
CA ALA A 852 3.75 10.97 28.27
C ALA A 852 4.65 12.06 27.64
N ILE A 853 5.91 11.74 27.37
CA ILE A 853 6.81 12.53 26.51
C ILE A 853 7.30 11.68 25.35
N ILE A 854 7.59 12.32 24.21
CA ILE A 854 8.20 11.66 23.05
C ILE A 854 9.63 12.17 22.94
N VAL A 855 10.60 11.25 22.96
CA VAL A 855 12.03 11.54 22.98
C VAL A 855 12.68 11.02 21.70
N LEU A 856 13.56 11.82 21.10
CA LEU A 856 14.45 11.44 20.01
C LEU A 856 15.84 11.11 20.55
N ILE A 857 16.40 9.99 20.14
CA ILE A 857 17.78 9.59 20.42
C ILE A 857 18.58 9.69 19.12
N PRO A 858 19.32 10.79 18.89
CA PRO A 858 19.95 11.07 17.60
C PRO A 858 20.92 10.00 17.13
N LYS A 859 21.70 9.43 18.05
CA LYS A 859 22.72 8.41 17.77
C LYS A 859 22.14 7.21 17.01
N PHE A 860 20.89 6.86 17.30
CA PHE A 860 20.20 5.73 16.69
C PHE A 860 19.08 6.14 15.73
N GLY A 861 18.83 7.44 15.57
CA GLY A 861 17.69 7.95 14.81
C GLY A 861 16.34 7.43 15.33
N LEU A 862 16.24 7.11 16.63
CA LEU A 862 15.08 6.45 17.21
C LEU A 862 14.20 7.43 17.98
N GLU A 863 12.89 7.26 17.86
CA GLU A 863 11.89 7.96 18.66
C GLU A 863 11.18 6.99 19.58
N GLY A 864 10.99 7.39 20.84
CA GLY A 864 10.28 6.60 21.84
C GLY A 864 9.31 7.43 22.64
N THR A 865 8.15 6.86 22.95
CA THR A 865 7.20 7.43 23.90
C THR A 865 7.50 6.90 25.29
N VAL A 866 7.70 7.80 26.24
CA VAL A 866 7.90 7.49 27.66
C VAL A 866 6.65 7.92 28.41
N PHE A 867 5.92 6.96 28.98
CA PHE A 867 4.75 7.23 29.81
C PHE A 867 5.21 7.61 31.22
N PHE A 868 4.53 8.59 31.83
CA PHE A 868 4.82 8.99 33.21
C PHE A 868 4.27 8.03 34.24
N ASP A 869 3.22 7.29 33.87
CA ASP A 869 2.63 6.25 34.69
C ASP A 869 3.32 4.92 34.42
N SER A 870 3.78 4.26 35.49
CA SER A 870 4.46 2.98 35.41
C SER A 870 3.77 2.01 36.36
N LYS A 871 3.52 0.77 35.91
CA LYS A 871 2.75 -0.24 36.65
C LYS A 871 3.23 -0.51 38.08
N ASP A 872 4.46 -0.10 38.41
CA ASP A 872 5.13 -0.39 39.69
C ASP A 872 5.42 0.87 40.56
N LYS A 873 4.95 2.08 40.19
CA LYS A 873 5.17 3.31 40.98
C LYS A 873 3.93 4.21 41.00
N ALA A 874 3.70 4.89 42.12
CA ALA A 874 2.63 5.88 42.23
C ALA A 874 2.84 7.03 41.23
N ALA A 875 1.80 7.35 40.46
CA ALA A 875 1.85 8.43 39.48
C ALA A 875 2.11 9.78 40.19
N PRO A 876 3.14 10.55 39.79
CA PRO A 876 3.36 11.88 40.33
C PRO A 876 2.18 12.80 39.97
N SER A 877 1.86 13.77 40.82
CA SER A 877 0.93 14.85 40.46
C SER A 877 1.61 15.75 39.43
N LEU A 878 1.15 15.68 38.18
CA LEU A 878 1.72 16.39 37.05
C LEU A 878 0.80 17.53 36.63
N VAL A 879 1.38 18.72 36.43
CA VAL A 879 0.70 19.87 35.85
C VAL A 879 1.19 20.03 34.42
N PHE A 880 0.28 19.93 33.45
CA PHE A 880 0.56 20.14 32.03
C PHE A 880 0.20 21.57 31.63
N ASP A 881 1.15 22.29 31.04
CA ASP A 881 0.94 23.62 30.45
C ASP A 881 0.68 23.48 28.94
N GLU A 882 -0.50 23.89 28.49
CA GLU A 882 -0.91 23.85 27.08
C GLU A 882 -0.35 25.03 26.25
N GLN A 883 0.01 26.15 26.88
CA GLN A 883 0.54 27.35 26.21
C GLN A 883 2.04 27.20 25.92
N ILE A 884 2.80 26.71 26.90
CA ILE A 884 4.20 26.31 26.75
C ILE A 884 4.22 24.80 27.00
N PRO A 885 4.24 23.95 25.96
CA PRO A 885 4.11 22.50 26.11
C PRO A 885 5.19 21.95 27.06
N GLY A 886 4.80 21.77 28.32
CA GLY A 886 5.69 21.50 29.44
C GLY A 886 4.94 20.75 30.53
N VAL A 887 5.68 19.92 31.26
CA VAL A 887 5.16 19.16 32.40
C VAL A 887 6.02 19.48 33.60
N SER A 888 5.38 19.91 34.68
CA SER A 888 6.02 20.12 35.99
C SER A 888 5.43 19.17 37.02
N VAL A 889 6.28 18.68 37.92
CA VAL A 889 5.84 17.94 39.10
C VAL A 889 5.30 18.93 40.12
N ALA A 890 4.06 18.76 40.58
CA ALA A 890 3.52 19.59 41.65
C ALA A 890 4.34 19.38 42.93
N ALA A 891 4.74 20.48 43.58
CA ALA A 891 5.38 20.39 44.89
C ALA A 891 4.40 19.78 45.91
N PRO A 892 4.84 18.90 46.83
CA PRO A 892 3.97 18.39 47.87
C PRO A 892 3.48 19.56 48.73
N ASP A 893 2.16 19.70 48.89
CA ASP A 893 1.54 20.77 49.67
C ASP A 893 2.15 20.82 51.09
N ALA A 894 2.71 21.97 51.45
CA ALA A 894 3.07 22.26 52.82
C ALA A 894 1.78 22.42 53.63
N GLU A 895 1.54 21.50 54.58
CA GLU A 895 0.41 21.57 55.51
C GLU A 895 0.30 22.97 56.16
N PRO A 896 -0.91 23.57 56.22
CA PRO A 896 -1.11 24.80 56.95
C PRO A 896 -0.98 24.53 58.46
N GLN A 897 0.11 25.01 59.07
CA GLN A 897 0.29 25.02 60.52
C GLN A 897 -0.80 25.85 61.20
N ALA A 898 -1.84 25.17 61.67
CA ALA A 898 -2.78 25.70 62.63
C ALA A 898 -3.08 24.63 63.70
N LYS A 899 -2.23 24.57 64.73
CA LYS A 899 -2.66 24.22 66.10
C LYS A 899 -1.63 24.71 67.11
N LYS A 900 -1.98 25.85 67.72
CA LYS A 900 -1.54 26.25 69.06
C LYS A 900 -1.88 25.11 70.03
N THR A 901 -0.86 24.52 70.66
CA THR A 901 -1.02 24.02 72.03
C THR A 901 0.26 24.32 72.81
N LYS A 902 0.10 25.16 73.83
CA LYS A 902 1.09 25.55 74.83
C LYS A 902 1.39 24.40 75.80
N LEU A 903 2.50 24.59 76.53
CA LEU A 903 2.94 24.02 77.81
C LEU A 903 3.88 22.81 77.63
N LYS A 904 5.08 22.79 78.21
CA LYS A 904 5.68 23.61 79.27
C LYS A 904 7.21 23.59 79.14
#